data_AF-A0A9D6FVY3-F1
#
_entry.id   AF-A0A9D6FVY3-F1
#
_cell.length_a   1.000
_cell.length_b   1.000
_cell.length_c   1.000
_cell.angle_alpha   90.00
_cell.angle_beta   90.00
_cell.angle_gamma   90.00
#
_symmetry.space_group_name_H-M   'P 1'
#
loop_
_entity.id
_entity.type
_entity.pdbx_description
1 polymer ?
#
loop_
_entity_poly.entity_id
_entity_poly.type
_entity_poly.pdbx_seq_one_letter_code
_entity_poly.pdbx_strand_id
1 'polypeptide(L)'
;MGGCADSGSDGAAGAAGAAGAGGVSQATDTTLDEAEDLPGCVLAITALSGGSGTGGNFQVGDKITVTFTIKKNDGTNLPASELGDARIYVSGPTFNYQRVIASTSNWHTAATQNPDGSWTYQIPTAIPATYLAPIDDTATFTAGELTGTALLSGTYTVGMQAWKTYTQSDGTSVRDAGSTTKDFLFGTAVTLDPREVVKKENCNQCHVNLEAHSHRRRDTKLCVLCHTAGMEDTNDPLIEGGTPDVTLEFKVMIHKIHNAAHLPSVLGVTTNPDGTRNYAATPKPYVVVDGTEVDDMSEISFPVMPSAYVGYTYGNDGSETVYQGASGNGPMPRDVGYLGLTASQKLQEDKIRTGVVACWKCHGDPDGSGPLTAPAQGDNYKTMPSRRVCGACHDDVVWTNPYAANGLTMAAGWTDSSCAGCHVTYDPGDPPTIENAHTHPYSGSLNTGVNVTISAVGGGTGPGGNHQTNDNVSMTFSVKNDAGTNLQINSQLTRFQMMVTGPTSNPQNIFSNISMFDHGWRKAGANPGGGTGYGSVKLKSVAAGAVAQTLWIHFTAVNTFDLVGTVSGTLLTGTVVPGGGTTGDLTQAGVTFEVVDTATTDFTADEWYYLEVIPLPAVGDTYTYKIRADNSSEVKALVAAPPSTTAVTASNLPMYYGWETLFEVTAFGGGAQVLAANSAASGRYVETATSVAALQGVGIDVDKDVVIDLGTADEEYVKVGRFQTTDDFTGAALANTRIWFTSALKKAHVATDAFQNVTMTKRRRGLHYNFVEATGVVTLTDTDWTAGNRIVMNYRSDAKLKSTYGAPSQDSDDIGIDAGDWKTLNAIDGTYTAAIWSNRDFTVKPDSTSSYGYSANSSVEAWNKWNSDNTTYRMISPPATKLFLFGNADMIEPRAIISSGDTCDSCHGQLMAHGFGRRGLDTCLVCHAISGMEDGPKYNIGSAKNQVTTQDPEKWKYALLDNIGVTPGVAMEFRTMVHKIHRGMDLANAMTYSTNGIFLGIPYPASYEDVGFPARPGGVKHCDKCHGSSNNAWKEPEDRSHPTQQTVPLRRWRTVCLSCHDSNDTRAHYDLNTSASGYESCATCHGEGKVYNVQLMHKSR
;
A
#
# COMPACT_ATOMS: atom_id res chain seq x y z
N MET A 1 -17.07 -21.70 40.70
CA MET A 1 -17.57 -21.53 42.09
C MET A 1 -16.68 -22.37 43.02
N GLY A 2 -16.23 -21.78 44.14
CA GLY A 2 -15.42 -22.38 45.23
C GLY A 2 -13.93 -22.49 44.91
N GLY A 3 -12.96 -21.90 45.62
CA GLY A 3 -12.94 -21.26 46.94
C GLY A 3 -12.03 -22.06 47.89
N CYS A 4 -10.73 -21.73 47.95
CA CYS A 4 -9.84 -22.07 49.06
C CYS A 4 -8.99 -20.84 49.38
N ALA A 5 -9.21 -20.29 50.57
CA ALA A 5 -8.37 -19.29 51.19
C ALA A 5 -7.19 -19.99 51.87
N ASP A 6 -5.99 -19.45 51.75
CA ASP A 6 -4.97 -19.62 52.76
C ASP A 6 -4.24 -18.30 52.97
N SER A 7 -4.31 -17.82 54.20
CA SER A 7 -3.70 -16.60 54.70
C SER A 7 -2.25 -16.88 55.07
N GLY A 8 -1.32 -16.59 54.16
CA GLY A 8 0.10 -16.45 54.47
C GLY A 8 0.38 -15.00 54.88
N SER A 9 0.76 -14.77 56.13
CA SER A 9 1.17 -13.46 56.64
C SER A 9 2.34 -12.91 55.84
N ASP A 10 2.20 -11.69 55.33
CA ASP A 10 3.28 -10.90 54.74
C ASP A 10 4.43 -10.80 55.76
N GLY A 11 5.55 -11.46 55.46
CA GLY A 11 6.79 -11.26 56.19
C GLY A 11 7.17 -9.79 56.11
N ALA A 12 7.60 -9.21 57.24
CA ALA A 12 8.02 -7.82 57.31
C ALA A 12 8.97 -7.49 56.15
N ALA A 13 8.72 -6.37 55.48
CA ALA A 13 9.61 -5.85 54.45
C ALA A 13 11.05 -5.86 54.97
N GLY A 14 11.93 -6.58 54.25
CA GLY A 14 13.36 -6.57 54.54
C GLY A 14 13.85 -5.13 54.59
N ALA A 15 14.73 -4.81 55.54
CA ALA A 15 15.31 -3.48 55.67
C ALA A 15 15.83 -3.01 54.30
N ALA A 16 15.52 -1.76 53.93
CA ALA A 16 16.09 -1.14 52.75
C ALA A 16 17.60 -1.35 52.76
N GLY A 17 18.13 -1.96 51.70
CA GLY A 17 19.56 -2.14 51.52
C GLY A 17 20.25 -0.78 51.69
N ALA A 18 21.36 -0.75 52.44
CA ALA A 18 22.12 0.48 52.63
C ALA A 18 22.42 1.11 51.26
N ALA A 19 22.22 2.43 51.14
CA ALA A 19 22.69 3.19 49.99
C ALA A 19 24.16 2.84 49.78
N GLY A 20 24.49 2.28 48.60
CA GLY A 20 25.85 1.91 48.26
C GLY A 20 26.76 3.13 48.45
N ALA A 21 27.83 2.96 49.22
CA ALA A 21 28.89 3.95 49.32
C ALA A 21 29.35 4.32 47.90
N GLY A 22 29.52 5.62 47.64
CA GLY A 22 29.87 6.17 46.32
C GLY A 22 30.91 5.32 45.63
N GLY A 23 30.48 4.60 44.59
CA GLY A 23 31.34 3.76 43.79
C GLY A 23 32.44 4.63 43.19
N VAL A 24 33.68 4.30 43.51
CA VAL A 24 34.85 4.74 42.74
C VAL A 24 34.53 4.43 41.28
N SER A 25 34.63 5.42 40.37
CA SER A 25 34.36 5.22 38.95
C SER A 25 35.27 4.10 38.43
N GLN A 26 34.73 2.90 38.22
CA GLN A 26 35.42 1.95 37.37
C GLN A 26 35.48 2.57 35.97
N ALA A 27 36.66 2.54 35.37
CA ALA A 27 36.82 2.93 33.97
C ALA A 27 35.81 2.15 33.14
N THR A 28 34.97 2.85 32.37
CA THR A 28 34.04 2.16 31.47
C THR A 28 34.84 1.44 30.41
N ASP A 29 34.53 0.16 30.17
CA ASP A 29 35.15 -0.59 29.09
C ASP A 29 35.09 0.21 27.78
N THR A 30 36.22 0.28 27.09
CA THR A 30 36.33 0.94 25.79
C THR A 30 36.00 -0.02 24.66
N THR A 31 35.99 -1.33 24.94
CA THR A 31 35.64 -2.38 24.00
C THR A 31 34.26 -2.92 24.34
N LEU A 32 33.39 -3.03 23.34
CA LEU A 32 32.06 -3.65 23.47
C LEU A 32 31.98 -4.85 22.53
N ASP A 33 31.36 -5.92 22.99
CA ASP A 33 30.98 -7.01 22.09
C ASP A 33 29.93 -6.51 21.08
N GLU A 34 29.95 -7.03 19.85
CA GLU A 34 28.90 -6.87 18.83
C GLU A 34 27.50 -7.30 19.28
N ALA A 35 27.36 -7.92 20.46
CA ALA A 35 26.10 -8.23 21.14
C ALA A 35 25.62 -7.16 22.15
N GLU A 36 26.53 -6.41 22.77
CA GLU A 36 26.26 -5.54 23.92
C GLU A 36 25.56 -4.21 23.55
N ASP A 37 24.58 -3.78 24.35
CA ASP A 37 23.99 -2.45 24.21
C ASP A 37 25.00 -1.35 24.53
N LEU A 38 24.87 -0.21 23.85
CA LEU A 38 25.65 0.98 24.20
C LEU A 38 25.33 1.37 25.67
N PRO A 39 26.37 1.59 26.51
CA PRO A 39 26.16 1.88 27.92
C PRO A 39 25.32 3.14 28.21
N GLY A 40 25.20 4.06 27.25
CA GLY A 40 24.43 5.30 27.33
C GLY A 40 25.29 6.51 27.69
N CYS A 41 25.06 7.62 27.01
CA CYS A 41 25.49 8.96 27.43
C CYS A 41 24.25 9.80 27.79
N VAL A 42 23.85 9.80 29.05
CA VAL A 42 22.67 10.51 29.56
C VAL A 42 23.10 11.80 30.27
N LEU A 43 22.87 12.93 29.61
CA LEU A 43 23.12 14.26 30.17
C LEU A 43 21.84 14.85 30.78
N ALA A 44 21.97 15.57 31.89
CA ALA A 44 20.87 16.36 32.44
C ALA A 44 21.37 17.64 33.11
N ILE A 45 20.86 18.81 32.69
CA ILE A 45 21.15 20.08 33.37
C ILE A 45 20.23 20.24 34.58
N THR A 46 20.81 20.19 35.78
CA THR A 46 20.07 20.28 37.04
C THR A 46 19.86 21.73 37.48
N ALA A 47 20.81 22.63 37.22
CA ALA A 47 20.68 24.05 37.58
C ALA A 47 21.48 24.99 36.67
N LEU A 48 21.06 26.25 36.66
CA LEU A 48 21.78 27.38 36.05
C LEU A 48 21.97 28.46 37.12
N SER A 49 23.13 29.12 37.12
CA SER A 49 23.44 30.23 38.02
C SER A 49 24.38 31.25 37.35
N GLY A 50 24.60 32.38 38.03
CA GLY A 50 25.45 33.47 37.52
C GLY A 50 24.69 34.68 36.98
N GLY A 51 23.34 34.65 37.00
CA GLY A 51 22.51 35.80 36.64
C GLY A 51 22.55 36.89 37.71
N SER A 52 22.76 38.14 37.30
CA SER A 52 22.83 39.32 38.19
C SER A 52 21.53 40.12 38.27
N GLY A 53 20.53 39.79 37.43
CA GLY A 53 19.26 40.47 37.36
C GLY A 53 18.25 40.05 38.44
N THR A 54 17.13 40.78 38.48
CA THR A 54 16.00 40.49 39.38
C THR A 54 15.51 39.06 39.19
N GLY A 55 15.29 38.33 40.28
CA GLY A 55 14.83 36.93 40.23
C GLY A 55 15.89 35.93 39.74
N GLY A 56 17.16 36.34 39.62
CA GLY A 56 18.23 35.49 39.06
C GLY A 56 18.28 35.49 37.53
N ASN A 57 17.56 36.42 36.88
CA ASN A 57 17.62 36.60 35.44
C ASN A 57 19.02 36.95 34.97
N PHE A 58 19.42 36.38 33.85
CA PHE A 58 20.69 36.71 33.22
C PHE A 58 20.64 38.07 32.53
N GLN A 59 21.75 38.79 32.57
CA GLN A 59 21.95 40.09 31.96
C GLN A 59 23.19 40.08 31.04
N VAL A 60 23.31 41.11 30.21
CA VAL A 60 24.56 41.37 29.46
C VAL A 60 25.73 41.45 30.45
N GLY A 61 26.81 40.73 30.14
CA GLY A 61 28.02 40.67 30.97
C GLY A 61 28.04 39.52 32.00
N ASP A 62 26.90 38.87 32.25
CA ASP A 62 26.86 37.69 33.14
C ASP A 62 27.54 36.49 32.49
N LYS A 63 28.12 35.61 33.31
CA LYS A 63 28.62 34.30 32.88
C LYS A 63 27.70 33.20 33.36
N ILE A 64 27.28 32.35 32.44
CA ILE A 64 26.39 31.23 32.75
C ILE A 64 27.22 30.11 33.39
N THR A 65 26.86 29.75 34.62
CA THR A 65 27.35 28.56 35.31
C THR A 65 26.30 27.47 35.25
N VAL A 66 26.67 26.31 34.71
CA VAL A 66 25.79 25.17 34.49
C VAL A 66 26.16 24.05 35.46
N THR A 67 25.16 23.54 36.18
CA THR A 67 25.27 22.33 36.99
C THR A 67 24.53 21.19 36.30
N PHE A 68 25.17 20.04 36.15
CA PHE A 68 24.66 18.94 35.34
C PHE A 68 25.13 17.56 35.84
N THR A 69 24.50 16.49 35.35
CA THR A 69 24.94 15.10 35.59
C THR A 69 25.25 14.39 34.27
N ILE A 70 26.18 13.43 34.32
CA ILE A 70 26.54 12.55 33.20
C ILE A 70 26.40 11.10 33.68
N LYS A 71 25.47 10.35 33.09
CA LYS A 71 25.15 8.99 33.50
C LYS A 71 25.11 8.02 32.33
N LYS A 72 25.21 6.74 32.64
CA LYS A 72 24.89 5.62 31.76
C LYS A 72 23.39 5.30 31.85
N ASN A 73 22.90 4.49 30.92
CA ASN A 73 21.51 4.00 30.87
C ASN A 73 21.12 3.21 32.13
N ASP A 74 22.08 2.52 32.76
CA ASP A 74 21.90 1.80 34.04
C ASP A 74 21.86 2.72 35.28
N GLY A 75 22.01 4.03 35.08
CA GLY A 75 22.02 5.05 36.13
C GLY A 75 23.37 5.27 36.82
N THR A 76 24.40 4.50 36.49
CA THR A 76 25.76 4.71 37.00
C THR A 76 26.41 5.95 36.37
N ASN A 77 27.44 6.50 37.02
CA ASN A 77 28.11 7.71 36.54
C ASN A 77 29.00 7.41 35.32
N LEU A 78 29.00 8.31 34.34
CA LEU A 78 29.96 8.33 33.24
C LEU A 78 30.96 9.46 33.49
N PRO A 79 32.26 9.18 33.70
CA PRO A 79 33.26 10.22 33.97
C PRO A 79 33.43 11.18 32.79
N ALA A 80 33.50 12.48 33.06
CA ALA A 80 33.69 13.50 32.01
C ALA A 80 35.00 13.30 31.21
N SER A 81 36.04 12.77 31.87
CA SER A 81 37.34 12.47 31.24
C SER A 81 37.27 11.35 30.19
N GLU A 82 36.20 10.57 30.14
CA GLU A 82 36.01 9.50 29.16
C GLU A 82 35.26 9.96 27.90
N LEU A 83 34.82 11.22 27.85
CA LEU A 83 34.12 11.77 26.69
C LEU A 83 35.12 12.14 25.58
N GLY A 84 34.75 11.85 24.32
CA GLY A 84 35.59 12.14 23.15
C GLY A 84 35.48 13.59 22.66
N ASP A 85 34.32 14.22 22.86
CA ASP A 85 34.09 15.66 22.69
C ASP A 85 32.83 16.03 23.49
N ALA A 86 32.71 17.31 23.81
CA ALA A 86 31.62 17.80 24.65
C ALA A 86 31.39 19.28 24.39
N ARG A 87 30.25 19.66 23.81
CA ARG A 87 29.96 21.04 23.40
C ARG A 87 28.80 21.67 24.16
N ILE A 88 28.82 22.98 24.28
CA ILE A 88 27.73 23.77 24.87
C ILE A 88 27.38 24.96 23.97
N TYR A 89 26.09 25.30 23.96
CA TYR A 89 25.47 26.31 23.10
C TYR A 89 24.55 27.20 23.93
N VAL A 90 24.44 28.48 23.57
CA VAL A 90 23.42 29.37 24.13
C VAL A 90 22.79 30.14 22.98
N SER A 91 21.49 29.97 22.83
CA SER A 91 20.71 30.59 21.77
C SER A 91 19.35 31.03 22.28
N GLY A 92 18.75 32.02 21.65
CA GLY A 92 17.43 32.55 21.96
C GLY A 92 17.19 33.87 21.25
N PRO A 93 16.05 34.53 21.46
CA PRO A 93 14.95 34.11 22.31
C PRO A 93 14.16 32.94 21.69
N THR A 94 13.41 32.18 22.50
CA THR A 94 12.67 30.99 22.06
C THR A 94 11.64 31.24 20.95
N PHE A 95 11.11 32.46 20.80
CA PHE A 95 10.19 32.76 19.69
C PHE A 95 10.89 32.88 18.33
N ASN A 96 12.20 33.15 18.31
CA ASN A 96 13.05 33.25 17.12
C ASN A 96 14.51 33.00 17.51
N TYR A 97 14.94 31.74 17.53
CA TYR A 97 16.28 31.39 17.99
C TYR A 97 17.36 32.09 17.16
N GLN A 98 18.32 32.68 17.87
CA GLN A 98 19.52 33.32 17.36
C GLN A 98 20.70 32.95 18.26
N ARG A 99 21.91 32.90 17.70
CA ARG A 99 23.10 32.54 18.47
C ARG A 99 23.48 33.66 19.43
N VAL A 100 23.76 33.32 20.69
CA VAL A 100 24.20 34.28 21.72
C VAL A 100 25.69 34.15 22.01
N ILE A 101 26.25 32.95 21.93
CA ILE A 101 27.70 32.73 22.05
C ILE A 101 28.19 31.73 21.01
N ALA A 102 29.48 31.79 20.69
CA ALA A 102 30.14 30.71 19.99
C ALA A 102 30.17 29.46 20.87
N SER A 103 30.01 28.28 20.27
CA SER A 103 30.02 27.02 21.02
C SER A 103 31.40 26.76 21.63
N THR A 104 31.46 26.33 22.88
CA THR A 104 32.71 25.88 23.51
C THR A 104 32.72 24.36 23.64
N SER A 105 33.90 23.73 23.51
CA SER A 105 34.06 22.26 23.47
C SER A 105 34.82 21.65 24.66
N ASN A 106 35.28 22.47 25.60
CA ASN A 106 36.21 22.03 26.64
C ASN A 106 35.55 21.70 27.99
N TRP A 107 34.21 21.65 28.08
CA TRP A 107 33.57 21.48 29.39
C TRP A 107 33.88 20.12 30.03
N HIS A 108 34.14 19.07 29.23
CA HIS A 108 34.50 17.75 29.75
C HIS A 108 35.88 17.71 30.42
N THR A 109 36.75 18.70 30.17
CA THR A 109 38.07 18.85 30.83
C THR A 109 38.10 19.98 31.85
N ALA A 110 37.21 20.96 31.75
CA ALA A 110 37.19 22.15 32.60
C ALA A 110 36.10 22.14 33.70
N ALA A 111 35.12 21.23 33.63
CA ALA A 111 34.11 21.09 34.67
C ALA A 111 34.71 20.52 35.96
N THR A 112 34.18 20.96 37.10
CA THR A 112 34.55 20.44 38.42
C THR A 112 33.45 19.54 38.94
N GLN A 113 33.79 18.33 39.41
CA GLN A 113 32.82 17.43 40.03
C GLN A 113 32.48 17.89 41.45
N ASN A 114 31.19 17.93 41.76
CA ASN A 114 30.64 18.25 43.07
C ASN A 114 30.55 16.98 43.95
N PRO A 115 30.47 17.12 45.29
CA PRO A 115 30.38 15.97 46.21
C PRO A 115 29.17 15.05 46.00
N ASP A 116 28.09 15.56 45.40
CA ASP A 116 26.87 14.82 45.08
C ASP A 116 26.95 14.05 43.74
N GLY A 117 28.10 14.11 43.06
CA GLY A 117 28.35 13.48 41.77
C GLY A 117 27.92 14.30 40.55
N SER A 118 27.27 15.45 40.74
CA SER A 118 27.04 16.41 39.67
C SER A 118 28.32 17.14 39.27
N TRP A 119 28.31 17.87 38.16
CA TRP A 119 29.42 18.65 37.63
C TRP A 119 29.01 20.10 37.49
N THR A 120 29.94 21.01 37.72
CA THR A 120 29.76 22.44 37.53
C THR A 120 30.74 22.95 36.47
N TYR A 121 30.22 23.66 35.47
CA TYR A 121 31.02 24.32 34.44
C TYR A 121 30.55 25.77 34.26
N GLN A 122 31.46 26.73 34.39
CA GLN A 122 31.20 28.11 34.01
C GLN A 122 31.64 28.36 32.58
N ILE A 123 30.70 28.81 31.74
CA ILE A 123 31.01 29.21 30.37
C ILE A 123 31.98 30.40 30.43
N PRO A 124 33.18 30.33 29.80
CA PRO A 124 34.18 31.38 29.91
C PRO A 124 33.71 32.73 29.34
N THR A 125 32.88 32.67 28.30
CA THR A 125 32.32 33.81 27.57
C THR A 125 31.13 34.39 28.33
N ALA A 126 31.20 35.69 28.63
CA ALA A 126 30.05 36.42 29.18
C ALA A 126 28.99 36.65 28.09
N ILE A 127 27.73 36.78 28.50
CA ILE A 127 26.63 37.11 27.58
C ILE A 127 26.94 38.46 26.92
N PRO A 128 27.03 38.53 25.58
CA PRO A 128 27.37 39.76 24.87
C PRO A 128 26.23 40.79 24.96
N ALA A 129 26.43 41.99 24.41
CA ALA A 129 25.36 42.98 24.31
C ALA A 129 24.41 42.73 23.13
N THR A 130 24.86 42.00 22.11
CA THR A 130 24.16 41.80 20.85
C THR A 130 24.19 40.34 20.41
N TYR A 131 23.26 39.93 19.53
CA TYR A 131 23.28 38.59 18.92
C TYR A 131 24.52 38.39 18.03
N LEU A 132 24.99 37.14 17.97
CA LEU A 132 26.03 36.71 17.04
C LEU A 132 25.42 36.35 15.69
N ALA A 133 26.25 36.45 14.67
CA ALA A 133 25.93 35.91 13.34
C ALA A 133 25.57 34.42 13.41
N PRO A 134 24.60 33.96 12.59
CA PRO A 134 24.39 32.55 12.27
C PRO A 134 25.69 31.84 11.85
N ILE A 135 25.63 30.51 11.78
CA ILE A 135 26.73 29.73 11.20
C ILE A 135 26.70 29.94 9.68
N ASP A 136 27.89 30.13 9.10
CA ASP A 136 28.11 30.33 7.66
C ASP A 136 27.31 31.50 7.04
N ASP A 137 27.03 32.51 7.86
CA ASP A 137 26.20 33.68 7.54
C ASP A 137 26.71 34.54 6.37
N THR A 138 25.81 34.87 5.44
CA THR A 138 26.07 35.81 4.34
C THR A 138 24.95 36.85 4.22
N ALA A 139 25.08 37.77 3.26
CA ALA A 139 24.04 38.78 3.03
C ALA A 139 22.77 38.21 2.34
N THR A 140 22.77 36.92 1.95
CA THR A 140 21.69 36.31 1.17
C THR A 140 20.45 36.03 2.03
N PHE A 141 20.60 35.50 3.25
CA PHE A 141 19.48 35.06 4.07
C PHE A 141 19.19 35.89 5.33
N THR A 142 19.12 37.21 5.22
CA THR A 142 18.95 38.12 6.39
C THR A 142 17.55 38.25 7.02
N ALA A 143 16.50 37.75 6.38
CA ALA A 143 15.14 37.93 6.88
C ALA A 143 14.89 37.15 8.19
N GLY A 144 14.54 37.87 9.27
CA GLY A 144 14.32 37.31 10.60
C GLY A 144 15.60 37.13 11.42
N GLU A 145 16.77 37.43 10.84
CA GLU A 145 18.06 37.45 11.52
C GLU A 145 18.14 38.66 12.48
N LEU A 146 18.74 38.47 13.66
CA LEU A 146 18.89 39.54 14.67
C LEU A 146 20.36 39.92 14.91
N THR A 147 21.29 39.46 14.07
CA THR A 147 22.73 39.71 14.21
C THR A 147 23.05 41.17 14.46
N GLY A 148 23.90 41.42 15.46
CA GLY A 148 24.33 42.77 15.82
C GLY A 148 23.25 43.64 16.50
N THR A 149 22.00 43.17 16.61
CA THR A 149 20.97 43.85 17.40
C THR A 149 21.08 43.49 18.88
N ALA A 150 20.56 44.35 19.77
CA ALA A 150 20.59 44.11 21.21
C ALA A 150 19.73 42.89 21.60
N LEU A 151 20.21 42.11 22.58
CA LEU A 151 19.46 40.98 23.11
C LEU A 151 18.12 41.43 23.71
N LEU A 152 17.04 40.79 23.27
CA LEU A 152 15.68 41.06 23.74
C LEU A 152 15.42 40.38 25.08
N SER A 153 14.67 41.03 25.97
CA SER A 153 14.18 40.35 27.18
C SER A 153 13.28 39.18 26.79
N GLY A 154 13.52 38.00 27.35
CA GLY A 154 12.77 36.80 26.97
C GLY A 154 13.35 35.51 27.53
N THR A 155 12.89 34.39 26.98
CA THR A 155 13.41 33.05 27.32
C THR A 155 14.52 32.67 26.36
N TYR A 156 15.62 32.17 26.91
CA TYR A 156 16.79 31.68 26.18
C TYR A 156 17.10 30.26 26.62
N THR A 157 17.86 29.54 25.80
CA THR A 157 18.13 28.12 26.03
C THR A 157 19.63 27.88 26.03
N VAL A 158 20.10 27.16 27.04
CA VAL A 158 21.43 26.53 27.03
C VAL A 158 21.27 25.07 26.64
N GLY A 159 22.08 24.62 25.69
CA GLY A 159 22.12 23.23 25.24
C GLY A 159 23.49 22.63 25.43
N MET A 160 23.54 21.40 25.91
CA MET A 160 24.77 20.61 26.05
C MET A 160 24.68 19.35 25.21
N GLN A 161 25.80 18.96 24.61
CA GLN A 161 25.99 17.67 23.95
C GLN A 161 27.32 17.06 24.35
N ALA A 162 27.40 15.73 24.38
CA ALA A 162 28.65 14.99 24.49
C ALA A 162 28.51 13.61 23.88
N TRP A 163 29.64 12.98 23.58
CA TRP A 163 29.65 11.56 23.22
C TRP A 163 30.87 10.85 23.77
N LYS A 164 30.71 9.55 23.98
CA LYS A 164 31.81 8.60 24.16
C LYS A 164 31.92 7.74 22.91
N THR A 165 33.16 7.39 22.55
CA THR A 165 33.42 6.44 21.47
C THR A 165 33.80 5.09 22.07
N TYR A 166 33.21 4.02 21.55
CA TYR A 166 33.55 2.64 21.89
C TYR A 166 34.10 1.95 20.65
N THR A 167 34.98 0.97 20.84
CA THR A 167 35.49 0.08 19.80
C THR A 167 34.76 -1.25 19.90
N GLN A 168 34.19 -1.73 18.79
CA GLN A 168 33.53 -3.02 18.74
C GLN A 168 34.55 -4.16 18.55
N SER A 169 34.10 -5.41 18.74
CA SER A 169 34.91 -6.61 18.55
C SER A 169 35.52 -6.76 17.15
N ASP A 170 34.84 -6.27 16.11
CA ASP A 170 35.33 -6.20 14.72
C ASP A 170 36.32 -5.04 14.46
N GLY A 171 36.60 -4.20 15.46
CA GLY A 171 37.48 -3.03 15.37
C GLY A 171 36.80 -1.74 14.88
N THR A 172 35.50 -1.76 14.57
CA THR A 172 34.76 -0.55 14.21
C THR A 172 34.55 0.36 15.42
N SER A 173 34.35 1.66 15.20
CA SER A 173 34.09 2.62 16.28
C SER A 173 32.65 3.12 16.25
N VAL A 174 31.97 3.05 17.40
CA VAL A 174 30.59 3.53 17.56
C VAL A 174 30.54 4.69 18.55
N ARG A 175 29.66 5.66 18.30
CA ARG A 175 29.49 6.84 19.16
C ARG A 175 28.20 6.75 19.95
N ASP A 176 28.32 6.95 21.24
CA ASP A 176 27.19 7.04 22.15
C ASP A 176 27.01 8.49 22.59
N ALA A 177 26.07 9.17 21.94
CA ALA A 177 25.83 10.59 22.09
C ALA A 177 24.63 10.90 22.99
N GLY A 178 24.82 11.92 23.83
CA GLY A 178 23.83 12.48 24.73
C GLY A 178 23.67 13.98 24.54
N SER A 179 22.45 14.47 24.71
CA SER A 179 22.15 15.90 24.70
C SER A 179 21.10 16.28 25.74
N THR A 180 21.14 17.52 26.20
CA THR A 180 20.14 18.10 27.11
C THR A 180 20.05 19.60 26.89
N THR A 181 18.89 20.18 27.13
CA THR A 181 18.70 21.63 27.12
C THR A 181 18.06 22.13 28.41
N LYS A 182 18.20 23.42 28.69
CA LYS A 182 17.49 24.10 29.78
C LYS A 182 17.21 25.55 29.42
N ASP A 183 15.97 25.96 29.64
CA ASP A 183 15.54 27.33 29.42
C ASP A 183 15.83 28.23 30.63
N PHE A 184 16.10 29.50 30.38
CA PHE A 184 16.34 30.53 31.40
C PHE A 184 15.82 31.90 30.96
N LEU A 185 15.61 32.78 31.93
CA LEU A 185 15.15 34.15 31.71
C LEU A 185 16.33 35.10 31.50
N PHE A 186 16.21 35.94 30.47
CA PHE A 186 17.14 37.04 30.18
C PHE A 186 16.44 38.39 30.27
N GLY A 187 17.16 39.39 30.76
CA GLY A 187 16.68 40.76 30.86
C GLY A 187 15.57 40.90 31.91
N THR A 188 14.44 41.48 31.51
CA THR A 188 13.31 41.81 32.39
C THR A 188 12.17 40.79 32.34
N ALA A 189 12.32 39.69 31.58
CA ALA A 189 11.28 38.66 31.46
C ALA A 189 11.00 37.98 32.81
N VAL A 190 9.75 37.65 33.09
CA VAL A 190 9.32 37.04 34.37
C VAL A 190 8.75 35.63 34.21
N THR A 191 8.54 35.17 32.97
CA THR A 191 7.91 33.90 32.62
C THR A 191 8.72 33.19 31.55
N LEU A 192 8.98 31.90 31.75
CA LEU A 192 9.57 31.05 30.72
C LEU A 192 8.50 30.74 29.66
N ASP A 193 8.86 30.93 28.40
CA ASP A 193 8.02 30.66 27.23
C ASP A 193 8.77 29.66 26.33
N PRO A 194 8.63 28.34 26.56
CA PRO A 194 9.37 27.33 25.82
C PRO A 194 8.92 27.27 24.35
N ARG A 195 9.84 26.87 23.45
CA ARG A 195 9.49 26.60 22.04
C ARG A 195 9.36 25.10 21.75
N GLU A 196 8.14 24.58 21.62
CA GLU A 196 7.86 23.17 21.31
C GLU A 196 6.84 23.03 20.18
N VAL A 197 7.30 23.25 18.93
CA VAL A 197 6.49 23.15 17.71
C VAL A 197 6.40 21.72 17.17
N VAL A 198 7.42 20.89 17.46
CA VAL A 198 7.49 19.47 17.11
C VAL A 198 8.09 18.69 18.29
N LYS A 199 7.86 17.38 18.29
CA LYS A 199 8.41 16.43 19.27
C LYS A 199 9.31 15.42 18.59
N LYS A 200 10.41 15.04 19.24
CA LYS A 200 11.34 14.01 18.73
C LYS A 200 10.61 12.68 18.53
N GLU A 201 9.65 12.38 19.39
CA GLU A 201 8.84 11.17 19.34
C GLU A 201 8.07 11.05 18.02
N ASN A 202 7.62 12.18 17.45
CA ASN A 202 6.96 12.22 16.16
C ASN A 202 7.96 11.92 15.02
N CYS A 203 9.20 12.41 15.10
CA CYS A 203 10.26 12.05 14.15
C CYS A 203 10.59 10.54 14.21
N ASN A 204 10.69 10.00 15.43
CA ASN A 204 11.10 8.61 15.69
C ASN A 204 10.05 7.55 15.31
N GLN A 205 8.86 7.97 14.89
CA GLN A 205 7.91 7.06 14.24
C GLN A 205 8.55 6.39 13.04
N CYS A 206 9.19 7.19 12.20
CA CYS A 206 9.99 6.75 11.07
C CYS A 206 11.44 6.56 11.51
N HIS A 207 12.07 7.57 12.08
CA HIS A 207 13.51 7.60 12.32
C HIS A 207 14.02 6.70 13.46
N VAL A 208 13.21 5.86 14.12
CA VAL A 208 13.54 5.05 15.33
C VAL A 208 14.28 5.80 16.44
N ASN A 209 15.52 6.18 16.18
CA ASN A 209 16.31 7.17 16.88
C ASN A 209 16.82 8.23 15.89
N LEU A 210 16.25 9.44 15.92
CA LEU A 210 16.69 10.56 15.09
C LEU A 210 18.17 10.85 15.35
N GLU A 211 18.97 10.81 14.28
CA GLU A 211 20.41 10.99 14.33
C GLU A 211 20.89 11.84 13.15
N ALA A 212 21.69 12.86 13.45
CA ALA A 212 22.30 13.72 12.45
C ALA A 212 23.76 14.01 12.80
N HIS A 213 24.52 14.47 11.80
CA HIS A 213 25.94 14.84 11.89
C HIS A 213 26.80 13.71 12.47
N SER A 214 26.79 12.56 11.80
CA SER A 214 27.52 11.35 12.21
C SER A 214 27.19 10.88 13.64
N HIS A 215 25.89 10.74 13.93
CA HIS A 215 25.30 10.26 15.19
C HIS A 215 25.50 11.16 16.42
N ARG A 216 25.91 12.43 16.23
CA ARG A 216 26.26 13.34 17.34
C ARG A 216 25.06 14.07 17.93
N ARG A 217 23.99 14.26 17.16
CA ARG A 217 22.84 15.10 17.53
C ARG A 217 21.54 14.32 17.37
N ARG A 218 20.76 14.26 18.44
CA ARG A 218 19.57 13.39 18.55
C ARG A 218 18.31 14.09 19.06
N ASP A 219 18.34 15.41 19.26
CA ASP A 219 17.22 16.15 19.85
C ASP A 219 16.91 17.42 19.06
N THR A 220 15.67 17.56 18.62
CA THR A 220 15.13 18.76 17.97
C THR A 220 15.37 20.04 18.77
N LYS A 221 15.33 19.97 20.11
CA LYS A 221 15.61 21.13 21.00
C LYS A 221 17.07 21.56 20.96
N LEU A 222 17.98 20.65 20.61
CA LEU A 222 19.39 20.98 20.35
C LEU A 222 19.57 21.54 18.94
N CYS A 223 18.90 20.96 17.94
CA CYS A 223 19.03 21.37 16.52
C CYS A 223 18.75 22.86 16.33
N VAL A 224 17.68 23.37 16.94
CA VAL A 224 17.25 24.78 16.82
C VAL A 224 18.20 25.78 17.47
N LEU A 225 19.17 25.34 18.28
CA LEU A 225 20.19 26.23 18.82
C LEU A 225 21.26 26.61 17.79
N CYS A 226 21.41 25.80 16.74
CA CYS A 226 22.34 26.04 15.63
C CYS A 226 21.61 26.42 14.34
N HIS A 227 20.55 25.68 13.98
CA HIS A 227 19.72 25.89 12.78
C HIS A 227 18.76 27.08 12.94
N THR A 228 19.34 28.25 13.19
CA THR A 228 18.66 29.51 13.48
C THR A 228 18.26 30.27 12.21
N ALA A 229 17.42 31.30 12.35
CA ALA A 229 17.10 32.17 11.22
C ALA A 229 18.38 32.85 10.69
N GLY A 230 18.56 32.78 9.37
CA GLY A 230 19.76 33.24 8.67
C GLY A 230 20.89 32.21 8.56
N MET A 231 20.77 31.00 9.12
CA MET A 231 21.78 29.97 8.90
C MET A 231 21.78 29.51 7.43
N GLU A 232 22.98 29.32 6.90
CA GLU A 232 23.23 28.89 5.53
C GLU A 232 24.04 27.58 5.53
N ASP A 233 24.07 26.92 4.37
CA ASP A 233 24.94 25.78 4.11
C ASP A 233 26.41 26.23 4.03
N THR A 234 27.32 25.26 4.06
CA THR A 234 28.77 25.51 4.01
C THR A 234 29.12 26.30 2.75
N ASN A 235 29.43 27.57 2.94
CA ASN A 235 29.79 28.55 1.92
C ASN A 235 31.25 28.40 1.44
N ASP A 236 31.77 27.17 1.33
CA ASP A 236 33.14 26.92 0.89
C ASP A 236 33.20 26.70 -0.63
N PRO A 237 33.74 27.67 -1.40
CA PRO A 237 33.84 27.55 -2.86
C PRO A 237 34.84 26.47 -3.31
N LEU A 238 35.59 25.85 -2.39
CA LEU A 238 36.49 24.73 -2.68
C LEU A 238 35.78 23.38 -2.70
N ILE A 239 34.54 23.32 -2.21
CA ILE A 239 33.72 22.11 -2.25
C ILE A 239 33.03 22.07 -3.61
N GLU A 240 33.49 21.16 -4.49
CA GLU A 240 32.89 20.96 -5.81
C GLU A 240 31.43 20.53 -5.65
N GLY A 241 30.49 21.33 -6.17
CA GLY A 241 29.05 21.10 -6.00
C GLY A 241 28.45 21.64 -4.70
N GLY A 242 29.21 22.40 -3.89
CA GLY A 242 28.70 23.07 -2.70
C GLY A 242 27.60 24.10 -3.00
N THR A 243 26.76 24.42 -2.00
CA THR A 243 25.53 25.18 -2.19
C THR A 243 25.45 26.49 -1.39
N PRO A 244 26.21 27.53 -1.78
CA PRO A 244 26.27 28.77 -1.01
C PRO A 244 24.94 29.56 -0.90
N ASP A 245 23.94 29.21 -1.70
CA ASP A 245 22.61 29.84 -1.70
C ASP A 245 21.52 28.95 -1.07
N VAL A 246 21.87 28.04 -0.15
CA VAL A 246 20.92 27.18 0.57
C VAL A 246 20.86 27.59 2.04
N THR A 247 19.65 27.87 2.53
CA THR A 247 19.43 28.09 3.96
C THR A 247 19.27 26.77 4.70
N LEU A 248 19.93 26.66 5.86
CA LEU A 248 19.78 25.55 6.80
C LEU A 248 18.98 25.96 8.04
N GLU A 249 18.15 27.01 7.96
CA GLU A 249 17.19 27.33 9.01
C GLU A 249 16.25 26.13 9.25
N PHE A 250 16.08 25.70 10.51
CA PHE A 250 15.45 24.41 10.84
C PHE A 250 14.06 24.23 10.21
N LYS A 251 13.23 25.28 10.25
CA LYS A 251 11.88 25.28 9.71
C LYS A 251 11.81 25.27 8.18
N VAL A 252 12.90 25.54 7.47
CA VAL A 252 12.96 25.49 5.99
C VAL A 252 13.57 24.17 5.55
N MET A 253 14.73 23.83 6.12
CA MET A 253 15.48 22.61 5.83
C MET A 253 14.61 21.36 6.02
N ILE A 254 13.92 21.24 7.16
CA ILE A 254 13.13 20.04 7.45
C ILE A 254 11.98 19.88 6.44
N HIS A 255 11.29 20.95 6.04
CA HIS A 255 10.24 20.85 5.02
C HIS A 255 10.82 20.48 3.65
N LYS A 256 11.93 21.10 3.23
CA LYS A 256 12.59 20.81 1.95
C LYS A 256 13.07 19.36 1.85
N ILE A 257 13.72 18.83 2.90
CA ILE A 257 14.17 17.43 2.94
C ILE A 257 12.99 16.46 2.73
N HIS A 258 11.84 16.72 3.37
CA HIS A 258 10.71 15.79 3.31
C HIS A 258 9.83 15.98 2.07
N ASN A 259 9.81 17.16 1.45
CA ASN A 259 9.08 17.38 0.19
C ASN A 259 9.93 17.06 -1.06
N ALA A 260 11.25 17.28 -1.00
CA ALA A 260 12.30 16.82 -1.91
C ALA A 260 11.87 16.49 -3.35
N ALA A 261 11.62 15.22 -3.68
CA ALA A 261 11.28 14.76 -5.05
C ALA A 261 10.02 15.41 -5.64
N HIS A 262 9.22 16.04 -4.78
CA HIS A 262 7.96 16.73 -5.09
C HIS A 262 8.10 18.27 -5.04
N LEU A 263 9.31 18.79 -4.82
CA LEU A 263 9.57 20.23 -4.90
C LEU A 263 9.42 20.71 -6.34
N PRO A 264 8.63 21.77 -6.59
CA PRO A 264 8.51 22.37 -7.91
C PRO A 264 9.85 22.71 -8.54
N SER A 265 10.81 23.27 -7.78
CA SER A 265 12.13 23.60 -8.33
C SER A 265 12.91 22.37 -8.80
N VAL A 266 12.86 21.26 -8.05
CA VAL A 266 13.49 19.97 -8.42
C VAL A 266 12.89 19.44 -9.72
N LEU A 267 11.60 19.67 -9.93
CA LEU A 267 10.86 19.25 -11.12
C LEU A 267 10.93 20.24 -12.29
N GLY A 268 11.64 21.36 -12.16
CA GLY A 268 11.76 22.38 -13.21
C GLY A 268 10.51 23.26 -13.37
N VAL A 269 9.80 23.52 -12.27
CA VAL A 269 8.60 24.36 -12.23
C VAL A 269 8.83 25.61 -11.38
N THR A 270 8.41 26.77 -11.90
CA THR A 270 8.43 28.06 -11.18
C THR A 270 7.25 28.95 -11.61
N THR A 271 7.29 30.25 -11.29
CA THR A 271 6.24 31.23 -11.60
C THR A 271 6.70 32.26 -12.64
N ASN A 272 5.90 32.49 -13.69
CA ASN A 272 6.11 33.54 -14.69
C ASN A 272 5.88 34.95 -14.11
N PRO A 273 6.34 36.03 -14.79
CA PRO A 273 6.06 37.41 -14.37
C PRO A 273 4.56 37.78 -14.32
N ASP A 274 3.71 37.07 -15.07
CA ASP A 274 2.25 37.24 -15.05
C ASP A 274 1.54 36.41 -13.96
N GLY A 275 2.31 35.63 -13.19
CA GLY A 275 1.84 34.79 -12.10
C GLY A 275 1.37 33.40 -12.51
N THR A 276 1.41 33.05 -13.79
CA THR A 276 1.12 31.70 -14.27
C THR A 276 2.28 30.74 -14.02
N ARG A 277 2.00 29.43 -14.02
CA ARG A 277 3.01 28.37 -13.92
C ARG A 277 3.98 28.39 -15.11
N ASN A 278 5.27 28.28 -14.82
CA ASN A 278 6.33 28.03 -15.80
C ASN A 278 6.88 26.61 -15.65
N TYR A 279 6.55 25.73 -16.59
CA TYR A 279 6.99 24.34 -16.63
C TYR A 279 8.32 24.11 -17.37
N ALA A 280 8.90 25.17 -17.93
CA ALA A 280 10.13 25.13 -18.72
C ALA A 280 11.34 25.68 -17.94
N ALA A 281 11.24 25.79 -16.60
CA ALA A 281 12.36 26.22 -15.79
C ALA A 281 13.40 25.10 -15.68
N THR A 282 14.66 25.50 -15.54
CA THR A 282 15.75 24.54 -15.30
C THR A 282 15.53 23.87 -13.95
N PRO A 283 15.48 22.52 -13.89
CA PRO A 283 15.48 21.77 -12.63
C PRO A 283 16.61 22.20 -11.71
N LYS A 284 16.32 22.36 -10.43
CA LYS A 284 17.27 22.70 -9.37
C LYS A 284 17.26 21.61 -8.31
N PRO A 285 18.26 20.71 -8.30
CA PRO A 285 18.42 19.73 -7.25
C PRO A 285 18.51 20.38 -5.87
N TYR A 286 17.99 19.71 -4.85
CA TYR A 286 18.14 20.11 -3.47
C TYR A 286 19.35 19.40 -2.86
N VAL A 287 20.48 20.10 -2.81
CA VAL A 287 21.77 19.59 -2.37
C VAL A 287 22.20 20.31 -1.09
N VAL A 288 22.86 19.61 -0.18
CA VAL A 288 23.38 20.15 1.09
C VAL A 288 24.78 19.59 1.34
N VAL A 289 25.67 20.37 1.94
CA VAL A 289 27.03 19.93 2.31
C VAL A 289 27.09 19.46 3.78
N ASP A 290 27.54 18.24 4.03
CA ASP A 290 27.94 17.77 5.38
C ASP A 290 29.47 17.58 5.45
N GLY A 291 30.16 18.59 6.00
CA GLY A 291 31.61 18.58 6.08
C GLY A 291 32.27 18.80 4.72
N THR A 292 32.68 17.72 4.06
CA THR A 292 33.24 17.74 2.69
C THR A 292 32.40 16.93 1.70
N GLU A 293 31.34 16.27 2.17
CA GLU A 293 30.43 15.46 1.35
C GLU A 293 29.27 16.33 0.86
N VAL A 294 28.86 16.09 -0.38
CA VAL A 294 27.76 16.79 -1.05
C VAL A 294 26.62 15.79 -1.19
N ASP A 295 25.55 15.99 -0.43
CA ASP A 295 24.40 15.09 -0.40
C ASP A 295 23.27 15.64 -1.28
N ASP A 296 22.87 14.87 -2.29
CA ASP A 296 21.67 15.17 -3.08
C ASP A 296 20.43 14.57 -2.42
N MET A 297 19.55 15.45 -1.94
CA MET A 297 18.32 15.08 -1.26
C MET A 297 17.13 15.03 -2.22
N SER A 298 17.32 15.28 -3.52
CA SER A 298 16.25 15.43 -4.51
C SER A 298 15.42 14.18 -4.75
N GLU A 299 15.92 13.00 -4.38
CA GLU A 299 15.22 11.72 -4.55
C GLU A 299 14.44 11.28 -3.31
N ILE A 300 14.57 12.01 -2.19
CA ILE A 300 13.84 11.69 -0.97
C ILE A 300 12.33 11.85 -1.23
N SER A 301 11.57 10.82 -0.86
CA SER A 301 10.12 10.82 -0.92
C SER A 301 9.54 10.42 0.43
N PHE A 302 8.53 11.16 0.88
CA PHE A 302 7.86 10.89 2.16
C PHE A 302 6.83 9.77 2.00
N PRO A 303 6.98 8.63 2.70
CA PRO A 303 6.24 7.39 2.39
C PRO A 303 4.80 7.37 2.93
N VAL A 304 4.10 8.51 2.95
CA VAL A 304 2.75 8.63 3.51
C VAL A 304 1.69 8.62 2.41
N MET A 305 0.88 7.56 2.42
CA MET A 305 -0.32 7.42 1.62
C MET A 305 -1.48 8.21 2.25
N PRO A 306 -2.43 8.70 1.45
CA PRO A 306 -2.65 8.39 0.04
C PRO A 306 -1.79 9.18 -0.97
N SER A 307 -1.02 10.18 -0.54
CA SER A 307 -0.26 11.06 -1.43
C SER A 307 0.92 10.41 -2.16
N ALA A 308 1.41 9.27 -1.69
CA ALA A 308 2.71 8.71 -2.06
C ALA A 308 2.80 7.95 -3.41
N TYR A 309 1.95 8.21 -4.41
CA TYR A 309 2.03 7.45 -5.68
C TYR A 309 1.63 8.26 -6.91
N VAL A 310 2.41 8.14 -8.00
CA VAL A 310 2.01 8.54 -9.36
C VAL A 310 2.13 7.32 -10.25
N GLY A 311 1.04 6.92 -10.91
CA GLY A 311 1.06 5.80 -11.85
C GLY A 311 1.56 6.22 -13.24
N TYR A 312 2.41 5.39 -13.84
CA TYR A 312 2.88 5.54 -15.22
C TYR A 312 2.33 4.41 -16.09
N THR A 313 2.01 4.72 -17.34
CA THR A 313 1.85 3.71 -18.40
C THR A 313 2.94 3.94 -19.41
N TYR A 314 3.74 2.93 -19.72
CA TYR A 314 4.81 3.02 -20.71
C TYR A 314 4.24 3.23 -22.12
N GLY A 315 4.95 4.02 -22.94
CA GLY A 315 4.72 4.06 -24.38
C GLY A 315 5.10 2.72 -25.02
N ASN A 316 4.52 2.42 -26.20
CA ASN A 316 4.80 1.18 -26.94
C ASN A 316 6.27 1.04 -27.42
N ASP A 317 7.10 2.08 -27.25
CA ASP A 317 8.51 2.13 -27.67
C ASP A 317 9.51 1.97 -26.51
N GLY A 318 9.02 1.67 -25.29
CA GLY A 318 9.87 1.55 -24.10
C GLY A 318 10.41 2.89 -23.58
N SER A 319 9.98 4.02 -24.14
CA SER A 319 10.27 5.35 -23.59
C SER A 319 9.16 5.80 -22.65
N GLU A 320 9.49 6.53 -21.58
CA GLU A 320 8.55 7.15 -20.64
C GLU A 320 7.66 8.24 -21.27
N THR A 321 7.61 8.35 -22.60
CA THR A 321 7.17 9.57 -23.31
C THR A 321 5.65 9.76 -23.39
N VAL A 322 4.84 8.77 -23.03
CA VAL A 322 3.36 8.90 -23.04
C VAL A 322 2.82 8.85 -21.61
N TYR A 323 2.85 10.00 -20.95
CA TYR A 323 2.09 10.21 -19.73
C TYR A 323 0.58 10.07 -20.03
N GLN A 324 -0.05 8.96 -19.60
CA GLN A 324 -1.52 8.76 -19.64
C GLN A 324 -2.19 9.09 -18.29
N GLY A 325 -1.36 9.52 -17.33
CA GLY A 325 -1.67 10.21 -16.09
C GLY A 325 -2.22 9.40 -14.93
N ALA A 326 -2.08 9.96 -13.73
CA ALA A 326 -2.79 9.49 -12.55
C ALA A 326 -4.28 9.86 -12.74
N SER A 327 -5.00 8.93 -13.34
CA SER A 327 -6.46 8.90 -13.37
C SER A 327 -6.94 8.59 -11.96
N GLY A 328 -6.73 9.52 -11.03
CA GLY A 328 -7.05 9.36 -9.63
C GLY A 328 -6.19 8.36 -8.86
N ASN A 329 -6.11 8.66 -7.57
CA ASN A 329 -5.40 7.99 -6.49
C ASN A 329 -3.88 8.13 -6.48
N GLY A 330 -3.40 8.82 -5.45
CA GLY A 330 -2.04 9.28 -5.34
C GLY A 330 -2.05 10.78 -5.09
N PRO A 331 -2.09 11.63 -6.11
CA PRO A 331 -2.00 13.08 -5.89
C PRO A 331 -3.23 13.71 -5.23
N MET A 332 -3.03 14.90 -4.64
CA MET A 332 -4.08 15.87 -4.30
C MET A 332 -4.98 16.17 -5.51
N PRO A 333 -6.16 16.80 -5.36
CA PRO A 333 -7.03 17.14 -6.50
C PRO A 333 -6.31 17.98 -7.58
N ARG A 334 -6.75 17.87 -8.83
CA ARG A 334 -6.20 18.69 -9.93
C ARG A 334 -6.63 20.14 -9.78
N ASP A 335 -5.79 21.04 -10.27
CA ASP A 335 -6.09 22.47 -10.34
C ASP A 335 -6.88 22.81 -11.62
N VAL A 336 -7.59 23.94 -11.59
CA VAL A 336 -8.21 24.54 -12.78
C VAL A 336 -7.17 24.76 -13.88
N GLY A 337 -7.46 24.28 -15.09
CA GLY A 337 -6.60 24.40 -16.28
C GLY A 337 -5.71 23.18 -16.54
N TYR A 338 -5.69 22.20 -15.64
CA TYR A 338 -4.90 20.98 -15.77
C TYR A 338 -5.14 20.25 -17.11
N LEU A 339 -6.39 20.17 -17.56
CA LEU A 339 -6.75 19.47 -18.79
C LEU A 339 -6.00 20.02 -20.02
N GLY A 340 -5.71 21.33 -20.01
CA GLY A 340 -5.01 22.04 -21.08
C GLY A 340 -3.49 21.82 -21.13
N LEU A 341 -2.90 21.17 -20.12
CA LEU A 341 -1.46 20.91 -20.05
C LEU A 341 -1.00 19.80 -21.02
N THR A 342 0.26 19.88 -21.47
CA THR A 342 0.91 18.80 -22.23
C THR A 342 1.14 17.57 -21.34
N ALA A 343 1.44 16.42 -21.93
CA ALA A 343 1.68 15.19 -21.18
C ALA A 343 2.85 15.32 -20.17
N SER A 344 3.95 15.98 -20.56
CA SER A 344 5.09 16.22 -19.66
C SER A 344 4.75 17.20 -18.53
N GLN A 345 3.96 18.22 -18.81
CA GLN A 345 3.52 19.20 -17.80
C GLN A 345 2.59 18.56 -16.77
N LYS A 346 1.67 17.72 -17.23
CA LYS A 346 0.78 16.95 -16.35
C LYS A 346 1.57 16.02 -15.42
N LEU A 347 2.66 15.43 -15.90
CA LEU A 347 3.55 14.64 -15.06
C LEU A 347 4.23 15.47 -13.97
N GLN A 348 4.80 16.63 -14.33
CA GLN A 348 5.39 17.55 -13.34
C GLN A 348 4.34 17.94 -12.29
N GLU A 349 3.13 18.27 -12.72
CA GLU A 349 2.03 18.67 -11.83
C GLU A 349 1.57 17.53 -10.91
N ASP A 350 1.48 16.30 -11.41
CA ASP A 350 1.17 15.13 -10.58
C ASP A 350 2.22 14.88 -9.52
N LYS A 351 3.51 14.97 -9.87
CA LYS A 351 4.61 14.81 -8.91
C LYS A 351 4.59 15.91 -7.83
N ILE A 352 4.32 17.16 -8.20
CA ILE A 352 4.16 18.25 -7.20
C ILE A 352 3.01 17.93 -6.24
N ARG A 353 1.88 17.45 -6.77
CA ARG A 353 0.67 17.16 -6.00
C ARG A 353 0.75 15.86 -5.17
N THR A 354 1.82 15.07 -5.30
CA THR A 354 2.16 13.97 -4.39
C THR A 354 3.03 14.38 -3.20
N GLY A 355 3.38 15.67 -3.10
CA GLY A 355 4.12 16.24 -1.99
C GLY A 355 3.48 16.05 -0.61
N VAL A 356 4.22 16.45 0.41
CA VAL A 356 3.84 16.21 1.81
C VAL A 356 2.64 17.06 2.21
N VAL A 357 1.55 16.39 2.57
CA VAL A 357 0.32 17.05 3.08
C VAL A 357 -0.08 16.59 4.49
N ALA A 358 0.51 15.51 5.00
CA ALA A 358 0.21 14.99 6.34
C ALA A 358 0.98 15.72 7.45
N CYS A 359 0.70 17.02 7.65
CA CYS A 359 1.41 17.89 8.61
C CYS A 359 1.48 17.30 10.03
N TRP A 360 0.43 16.61 10.45
CA TRP A 360 0.30 15.98 11.76
C TRP A 360 1.39 14.94 12.05
N LYS A 361 2.01 14.33 11.03
CA LYS A 361 3.12 13.36 11.23
C LYS A 361 4.33 13.96 11.95
N CYS A 362 4.53 15.28 11.86
CA CYS A 362 5.58 16.01 12.58
C CYS A 362 4.99 16.91 13.67
N HIS A 363 3.92 17.63 13.34
CA HIS A 363 3.26 18.59 14.24
C HIS A 363 2.36 17.93 15.29
N GLY A 364 2.27 16.60 15.29
CA GLY A 364 1.46 15.80 16.20
C GLY A 364 -0.02 16.02 15.98
N ASP A 365 -0.79 15.75 17.04
CA ASP A 365 -2.20 16.11 17.06
C ASP A 365 -2.46 17.22 18.09
N PRO A 366 -2.38 18.50 17.70
CA PRO A 366 -2.65 19.61 18.59
C PRO A 366 -4.08 19.65 19.14
N ASP A 367 -5.05 19.06 18.43
CA ASP A 367 -6.46 19.01 18.86
C ASP A 367 -6.76 17.80 19.79
N GLY A 368 -5.83 16.83 19.84
CA GLY A 368 -5.85 15.68 20.72
C GLY A 368 -6.67 14.49 20.21
N SER A 369 -7.13 14.49 18.97
CA SER A 369 -8.00 13.45 18.40
C SER A 369 -7.26 12.19 17.88
N GLY A 370 -5.94 12.22 17.84
CA GLY A 370 -5.10 11.28 17.11
C GLY A 370 -4.02 10.61 17.96
N PRO A 371 -3.28 9.65 17.40
CA PRO A 371 -2.39 8.77 18.15
C PRO A 371 -1.06 9.42 18.57
N LEU A 372 -0.77 10.63 18.07
CA LEU A 372 0.50 11.32 18.29
C LEU A 372 0.39 12.31 19.44
N THR A 373 1.47 12.46 20.20
CA THR A 373 1.48 13.45 21.28
C THR A 373 1.55 14.86 20.70
N ALA A 374 0.59 15.71 21.09
CA ALA A 374 0.57 17.14 20.77
C ALA A 374 1.85 17.84 21.27
N PRO A 375 2.65 18.49 20.41
CA PRO A 375 3.60 19.52 20.83
C PRO A 375 2.84 20.71 21.42
N ALA A 376 3.37 21.33 22.48
CA ALA A 376 2.67 22.44 23.16
C ALA A 376 2.33 23.63 22.24
N GLN A 377 3.09 23.81 21.16
CA GLN A 377 2.88 24.84 20.14
C GLN A 377 2.76 24.22 18.74
N GLY A 378 2.19 23.01 18.66
CA GLY A 378 2.01 22.28 17.40
C GLY A 378 1.26 23.12 16.36
N ASP A 379 0.23 23.87 16.76
CA ASP A 379 -0.60 24.72 15.90
C ASP A 379 0.12 25.87 15.18
N ASN A 380 1.40 26.12 15.49
CA ASN A 380 2.16 27.15 14.79
C ASN A 380 2.26 26.90 13.28
N TYR A 381 2.15 25.64 12.81
CA TYR A 381 2.16 25.35 11.36
C TYR A 381 0.96 25.98 10.62
N LYS A 382 -0.18 26.13 11.30
CA LYS A 382 -1.40 26.71 10.71
C LYS A 382 -1.71 28.13 11.17
N THR A 383 -1.08 28.62 12.24
CA THR A 383 -1.33 29.95 12.80
C THR A 383 -0.24 30.98 12.53
N MET A 384 0.97 30.55 12.15
CA MET A 384 2.12 31.44 11.90
C MET A 384 2.71 31.27 10.49
N PRO A 385 1.93 31.50 9.41
CA PRO A 385 2.47 31.42 8.05
C PRO A 385 3.54 32.47 7.79
N SER A 386 4.57 32.10 7.02
CA SER A 386 5.62 33.02 6.58
C SER A 386 6.18 32.59 5.23
N ARG A 387 6.71 33.53 4.43
CA ARG A 387 7.23 33.24 3.09
C ARG A 387 8.31 32.16 3.10
N ARG A 388 9.16 32.13 4.13
CA ARG A 388 10.23 31.13 4.26
C ARG A 388 9.72 29.72 4.51
N VAL A 389 8.71 29.56 5.37
CA VAL A 389 8.16 28.23 5.69
C VAL A 389 7.31 27.73 4.54
N CYS A 390 6.39 28.55 4.03
CA CYS A 390 5.52 28.15 2.91
C CYS A 390 6.35 27.91 1.64
N GLY A 391 7.31 28.79 1.36
CA GLY A 391 8.24 28.66 0.24
C GLY A 391 9.29 27.55 0.39
N ALA A 392 9.29 26.81 1.50
CA ALA A 392 10.11 25.61 1.63
C ALA A 392 9.58 24.49 0.74
N CYS A 393 8.25 24.29 0.71
CA CYS A 393 7.57 23.34 -0.18
C CYS A 393 7.09 24.01 -1.47
N HIS A 394 6.55 25.23 -1.38
CA HIS A 394 6.10 26.04 -2.52
C HIS A 394 7.24 26.92 -3.06
N ASP A 395 8.37 26.29 -3.41
CA ASP A 395 9.57 26.99 -3.87
C ASP A 395 9.52 27.47 -5.33
N ASP A 396 8.39 27.22 -5.99
CA ASP A 396 7.99 27.82 -7.25
C ASP A 396 7.59 29.31 -7.13
N VAL A 397 7.18 29.75 -5.94
CA VAL A 397 6.61 31.08 -5.72
C VAL A 397 7.71 32.13 -5.84
N VAL A 398 7.58 33.03 -6.81
CA VAL A 398 8.45 34.19 -6.98
C VAL A 398 7.76 35.40 -6.35
N TRP A 399 8.16 35.78 -5.13
CA TRP A 399 7.47 36.79 -4.30
C TRP A 399 7.35 38.20 -4.92
N THR A 400 8.15 38.51 -5.94
CA THR A 400 8.08 39.77 -6.70
C THR A 400 7.05 39.74 -7.83
N ASN A 401 6.51 38.57 -8.15
CA ASN A 401 5.50 38.36 -9.16
C ASN A 401 4.14 38.13 -8.47
N PRO A 402 3.01 38.39 -9.16
CA PRO A 402 1.76 37.78 -8.75
C PRO A 402 1.86 36.26 -8.81
N TYR A 403 0.91 35.56 -8.20
CA TYR A 403 0.80 34.10 -8.24
C TYR A 403 -0.65 33.71 -8.51
N ALA A 404 -0.89 32.85 -9.50
CA ALA A 404 -2.21 32.42 -9.90
C ALA A 404 -2.30 30.88 -9.89
N ALA A 405 -3.22 30.34 -9.09
CA ALA A 405 -3.45 28.91 -8.97
C ALA A 405 -4.93 28.65 -8.63
N ASN A 406 -5.51 27.58 -9.20
CA ASN A 406 -6.88 27.14 -8.91
C ASN A 406 -7.96 28.25 -8.98
N GLY A 407 -7.84 29.17 -9.95
CA GLY A 407 -8.76 30.31 -10.11
C GLY A 407 -8.62 31.42 -9.06
N LEU A 408 -7.64 31.32 -8.15
CA LEU A 408 -7.29 32.32 -7.15
C LEU A 408 -6.03 33.07 -7.58
N THR A 409 -5.87 34.30 -7.08
CA THR A 409 -4.67 35.10 -7.33
C THR A 409 -4.14 35.74 -6.05
N MET A 410 -2.82 35.77 -5.91
CA MET A 410 -2.09 36.50 -4.89
C MET A 410 -1.26 37.59 -5.58
N ALA A 411 -1.41 38.85 -5.15
CA ALA A 411 -0.64 39.97 -5.70
C ALA A 411 0.87 39.85 -5.46
N ALA A 412 1.67 40.66 -6.14
CA ALA A 412 3.11 40.73 -5.92
C ALA A 412 3.46 41.48 -4.62
N GLY A 413 4.61 41.15 -4.01
CA GLY A 413 5.23 41.98 -2.98
C GLY A 413 4.64 41.84 -1.57
N TRP A 414 3.85 40.79 -1.30
CA TRP A 414 3.37 40.51 0.05
C TRP A 414 4.51 40.26 1.05
N THR A 415 4.23 40.61 2.31
CA THR A 415 5.14 40.37 3.44
C THR A 415 4.52 39.32 4.37
N ASP A 416 5.33 38.78 5.27
CA ASP A 416 4.87 37.74 6.22
C ASP A 416 3.67 38.22 7.07
N SER A 417 3.56 39.53 7.33
CA SER A 417 2.44 40.13 8.08
C SER A 417 1.08 39.99 7.38
N SER A 418 1.08 39.68 6.09
CA SER A 418 -0.12 39.64 5.27
C SER A 418 -0.74 38.24 5.19
N CYS A 419 0.05 37.19 5.41
CA CYS A 419 -0.35 35.81 5.17
C CYS A 419 -1.49 35.35 6.08
N ALA A 420 -1.44 35.73 7.37
CA ALA A 420 -2.38 35.26 8.37
C ALA A 420 -3.82 35.75 8.12
N GLY A 421 -3.99 36.89 7.44
CA GLY A 421 -5.30 37.43 7.09
C GLY A 421 -6.09 36.58 6.09
N CYS A 422 -5.41 35.77 5.27
CA CYS A 422 -6.06 34.96 4.21
C CYS A 422 -5.92 33.45 4.42
N HIS A 423 -4.83 32.98 5.04
CA HIS A 423 -4.50 31.54 5.08
C HIS A 423 -4.83 30.83 6.41
N VAL A 424 -5.37 31.55 7.40
CA VAL A 424 -5.66 31.00 8.74
C VAL A 424 -7.17 30.86 8.98
N THR A 425 -7.94 31.87 8.58
CA THR A 425 -9.40 31.87 8.61
C THR A 425 -9.95 31.78 7.20
N TYR A 426 -11.06 31.07 7.02
CA TYR A 426 -11.72 30.96 5.72
C TYR A 426 -12.95 31.87 5.64
N ASP A 427 -12.95 32.77 4.67
CA ASP A 427 -14.14 33.48 4.20
C ASP A 427 -14.45 33.09 2.73
N PRO A 428 -15.72 33.01 2.30
CA PRO A 428 -16.05 32.68 0.92
C PRO A 428 -15.44 33.66 -0.09
N GLY A 429 -14.53 33.16 -0.93
CA GLY A 429 -13.75 33.96 -1.88
C GLY A 429 -12.28 34.13 -1.51
N ASP A 430 -11.90 33.81 -0.28
CA ASP A 430 -10.51 33.69 0.17
C ASP A 430 -9.92 32.31 -0.16
N PRO A 431 -8.58 32.20 -0.19
CA PRO A 431 -7.93 30.90 -0.32
C PRO A 431 -8.32 29.96 0.83
N PRO A 432 -8.28 28.63 0.62
CA PRO A 432 -8.46 27.67 1.69
C PRO A 432 -7.46 27.89 2.83
N THR A 433 -7.90 27.62 4.07
CA THR A 433 -6.98 27.59 5.22
C THR A 433 -5.86 26.58 4.98
N ILE A 434 -4.69 26.78 5.59
CA ILE A 434 -3.56 25.84 5.51
C ILE A 434 -3.99 24.40 5.83
N GLU A 435 -4.79 24.20 6.88
CA GLU A 435 -5.24 22.87 7.29
C GLU A 435 -6.09 22.16 6.23
N ASN A 436 -7.13 22.84 5.72
CA ASN A 436 -7.99 22.29 4.68
C ASN A 436 -7.26 22.09 3.34
N ALA A 437 -6.38 23.02 2.95
CA ALA A 437 -5.60 22.92 1.72
C ALA A 437 -4.69 21.69 1.69
N HIS A 438 -4.18 21.26 2.86
CA HIS A 438 -3.32 20.10 3.02
C HIS A 438 -4.07 18.85 3.54
N THR A 439 -5.40 18.86 3.53
CA THR A 439 -6.19 17.66 3.83
C THR A 439 -6.40 16.88 2.54
N HIS A 440 -6.02 15.61 2.48
CA HIS A 440 -6.30 14.80 1.29
C HIS A 440 -7.79 14.44 1.23
N PRO A 441 -8.47 14.39 0.05
CA PRO A 441 -9.88 14.02 -0.07
C PRO A 441 -10.31 12.66 0.51
N TYR A 442 -9.36 11.80 0.90
CA TYR A 442 -9.65 10.51 1.57
C TYR A 442 -9.90 10.70 3.07
N SER A 443 -9.35 11.76 3.65
CA SER A 443 -9.59 12.23 5.01
C SER A 443 -10.57 13.40 4.96
N GLY A 444 -11.68 13.32 5.69
CA GLY A 444 -12.65 14.42 5.79
C GLY A 444 -13.99 14.16 5.10
N SER A 445 -14.81 15.20 5.01
CA SER A 445 -16.25 15.10 4.73
C SER A 445 -16.62 14.75 3.28
N LEU A 446 -15.68 14.89 2.34
CA LEU A 446 -15.91 14.53 0.94
C LEU A 446 -15.94 13.02 0.71
N ASN A 447 -15.24 12.28 1.58
CA ASN A 447 -15.25 10.83 1.59
C ASN A 447 -16.14 10.35 2.72
N THR A 448 -17.35 9.89 2.40
CA THR A 448 -18.29 9.43 3.44
C THR A 448 -17.93 8.07 4.03
N GLY A 449 -16.92 7.36 3.51
CA GLY A 449 -16.55 6.06 4.05
C GLY A 449 -17.21 4.85 3.38
N VAL A 450 -16.53 3.71 3.47
CA VAL A 450 -17.12 2.37 3.33
C VAL A 450 -16.45 1.43 4.34
N ASN A 451 -17.27 0.86 5.21
CA ASN A 451 -16.89 -0.05 6.28
C ASN A 451 -17.69 -1.33 6.12
N VAL A 452 -17.00 -2.47 6.10
CA VAL A 452 -17.61 -3.79 6.03
C VAL A 452 -17.32 -4.51 7.34
N THR A 453 -18.24 -5.35 7.81
CA THR A 453 -18.03 -6.19 8.99
C THR A 453 -18.71 -7.54 8.81
N ILE A 454 -18.00 -8.65 9.05
CA ILE A 454 -18.58 -10.00 9.05
C ILE A 454 -19.04 -10.32 10.47
N SER A 455 -20.34 -10.55 10.66
CA SER A 455 -20.89 -10.98 11.94
C SER A 455 -20.85 -12.51 12.11
N ALA A 456 -21.03 -13.27 11.03
CA ALA A 456 -21.02 -14.73 11.07
C ALA A 456 -20.57 -15.38 9.76
N VAL A 457 -19.96 -16.56 9.86
CA VAL A 457 -19.73 -17.51 8.76
C VAL A 457 -20.54 -18.76 9.08
N GLY A 458 -21.33 -19.24 8.12
CA GLY A 458 -22.27 -20.35 8.28
C GLY A 458 -22.23 -21.33 7.11
N GLY A 459 -23.10 -22.34 7.18
CA GLY A 459 -23.20 -23.42 6.18
C GLY A 459 -22.44 -24.70 6.53
N GLY A 460 -21.76 -24.74 7.69
CA GLY A 460 -21.08 -25.93 8.18
C GLY A 460 -22.06 -27.00 8.66
N THR A 461 -21.82 -28.25 8.27
CA THR A 461 -22.64 -29.42 8.60
C THR A 461 -21.98 -30.36 9.61
N GLY A 462 -20.74 -30.07 10.01
CA GLY A 462 -19.93 -30.87 10.93
C GLY A 462 -20.22 -30.66 12.41
N PRO A 463 -19.48 -31.39 13.27
CA PRO A 463 -19.58 -31.26 14.72
C PRO A 463 -19.39 -29.80 15.15
N GLY A 464 -20.22 -29.31 16.07
CA GLY A 464 -20.13 -27.93 16.54
C GLY A 464 -20.50 -26.86 15.50
N GLY A 465 -21.01 -27.25 14.31
CA GLY A 465 -21.25 -26.34 13.20
C GLY A 465 -20.02 -26.08 12.32
N ASN A 466 -18.96 -26.87 12.48
CA ASN A 466 -17.77 -26.80 11.66
C ASN A 466 -18.08 -27.10 10.19
N HIS A 467 -17.31 -26.51 9.31
CA HIS A 467 -17.39 -26.80 7.89
C HIS A 467 -16.70 -28.11 7.53
N GLN A 468 -17.30 -28.87 6.63
CA GLN A 468 -16.77 -30.09 6.04
C GLN A 468 -16.56 -29.93 4.53
N THR A 469 -15.91 -30.92 3.92
CA THR A 469 -15.88 -31.04 2.46
C THR A 469 -17.31 -31.07 1.90
N ASN A 470 -17.53 -30.38 0.79
CA ASN A 470 -18.81 -30.17 0.10
C ASN A 470 -19.80 -29.23 0.79
N ASP A 471 -19.48 -28.69 1.97
CA ASP A 471 -20.31 -27.65 2.58
C ASP A 471 -20.24 -26.35 1.78
N ASN A 472 -21.34 -25.60 1.79
CA ASN A 472 -21.38 -24.25 1.28
C ASN A 472 -20.88 -23.29 2.35
N VAL A 473 -20.25 -22.19 1.95
CA VAL A 473 -19.88 -21.12 2.87
C VAL A 473 -20.84 -19.95 2.67
N SER A 474 -21.54 -19.55 3.74
CA SER A 474 -22.35 -18.33 3.76
C SER A 474 -21.76 -17.30 4.71
N MET A 475 -21.70 -16.04 4.31
CA MET A 475 -21.27 -14.94 5.18
C MET A 475 -22.45 -14.03 5.51
N THR A 476 -22.57 -13.65 6.78
CA THR A 476 -23.47 -12.57 7.22
C THR A 476 -22.65 -11.34 7.55
N PHE A 477 -22.95 -10.20 6.94
CA PHE A 477 -22.14 -8.99 7.02
C PHE A 477 -22.95 -7.70 6.93
N SER A 478 -22.43 -6.60 7.47
CA SER A 478 -22.98 -5.25 7.29
C SER A 478 -22.07 -4.39 6.41
N VAL A 479 -22.65 -3.44 5.68
CA VAL A 479 -21.90 -2.42 4.94
C VAL A 479 -22.42 -1.04 5.32
N LYS A 480 -21.55 -0.20 5.87
CA LYS A 480 -21.90 1.12 6.40
C LYS A 480 -20.93 2.19 5.91
N ASN A 481 -21.36 3.44 5.89
CA ASN A 481 -20.47 4.58 5.73
C ASN A 481 -19.80 4.94 7.09
N ASP A 482 -18.92 5.93 7.13
CA ASP A 482 -18.22 6.33 8.37
C ASP A 482 -19.17 6.96 9.40
N ALA A 483 -20.31 7.48 8.96
CA ALA A 483 -21.39 7.96 9.83
C ALA A 483 -22.30 6.82 10.36
N GLY A 484 -21.99 5.54 10.08
CA GLY A 484 -22.76 4.38 10.53
C GLY A 484 -24.06 4.11 9.76
N THR A 485 -24.32 4.82 8.66
CA THR A 485 -25.49 4.62 7.79
C THR A 485 -25.27 3.44 6.86
N ASN A 486 -26.27 2.57 6.70
CA ASN A 486 -26.21 1.42 5.80
C ASN A 486 -26.05 1.86 4.33
N LEU A 487 -25.18 1.16 3.60
CA LEU A 487 -25.00 1.32 2.16
C LEU A 487 -25.69 0.18 1.40
N GLN A 488 -26.45 0.52 0.36
CA GLN A 488 -27.05 -0.45 -0.58
C GLN A 488 -25.98 -0.97 -1.53
N ILE A 489 -25.77 -2.29 -1.52
CA ILE A 489 -24.63 -2.90 -2.22
C ILE A 489 -24.73 -2.85 -3.75
N ASN A 490 -25.95 -2.86 -4.33
CA ASN A 490 -26.12 -2.80 -5.79
C ASN A 490 -25.95 -1.40 -6.38
N SER A 491 -26.23 -0.32 -5.64
CA SER A 491 -26.32 1.04 -6.22
C SER A 491 -25.37 2.06 -5.61
N GLN A 492 -24.70 1.75 -4.50
CA GLN A 492 -23.78 2.68 -3.82
C GLN A 492 -22.34 2.19 -3.76
N LEU A 493 -22.07 0.95 -4.18
CA LEU A 493 -20.74 0.33 -4.23
C LEU A 493 -20.37 0.04 -5.69
N THR A 494 -19.07 0.04 -5.98
CA THR A 494 -18.55 -0.19 -7.35
C THR A 494 -17.89 -1.56 -7.51
N ARG A 495 -17.42 -2.14 -6.41
CA ARG A 495 -16.84 -3.49 -6.39
C ARG A 495 -17.05 -4.14 -5.04
N PHE A 496 -17.20 -5.46 -5.06
CA PHE A 496 -17.36 -6.25 -3.85
C PHE A 496 -16.71 -7.61 -4.07
N GLN A 497 -15.81 -8.01 -3.17
CA GLN A 497 -14.96 -9.19 -3.36
C GLN A 497 -14.89 -10.01 -2.07
N MET A 498 -14.78 -11.32 -2.26
CA MET A 498 -14.66 -12.29 -1.19
C MET A 498 -13.51 -13.26 -1.45
N MET A 499 -12.96 -13.78 -0.37
CA MET A 499 -11.94 -14.80 -0.42
C MET A 499 -12.05 -15.72 0.79
N VAL A 500 -11.72 -16.99 0.60
CA VAL A 500 -11.57 -17.95 1.69
C VAL A 500 -10.21 -18.61 1.56
N THR A 501 -9.45 -18.57 2.65
CA THR A 501 -8.12 -19.18 2.75
C THR A 501 -7.98 -19.99 4.03
N GLY A 502 -7.03 -20.91 4.03
CA GLY A 502 -6.65 -21.63 5.25
C GLY A 502 -5.87 -22.90 4.92
N PRO A 503 -5.37 -23.59 5.96
CA PRO A 503 -5.49 -23.27 7.38
C PRO A 503 -4.60 -22.08 7.78
N THR A 504 -4.81 -21.50 8.97
CA THR A 504 -4.03 -20.34 9.46
C THR A 504 -2.53 -20.60 9.61
N SER A 505 -2.12 -21.85 9.87
CA SER A 505 -0.71 -22.27 9.98
C SER A 505 0.06 -22.18 8.67
N ASN A 506 -0.60 -22.51 7.56
CA ASN A 506 -0.06 -22.31 6.21
C ASN A 506 -1.23 -21.98 5.28
N PRO A 507 -1.59 -20.70 5.12
CA PRO A 507 -2.75 -20.32 4.33
C PRO A 507 -2.65 -20.83 2.91
N GLN A 508 -3.67 -21.52 2.45
CA GLN A 508 -3.81 -21.99 1.07
C GLN A 508 -5.06 -21.41 0.44
N ASN A 509 -5.11 -21.48 -0.89
CA ASN A 509 -6.25 -21.04 -1.65
C ASN A 509 -7.40 -22.07 -1.57
N ILE A 510 -8.55 -21.64 -1.01
CA ILE A 510 -9.79 -22.42 -1.01
C ILE A 510 -10.77 -21.85 -2.05
N PHE A 511 -11.08 -20.56 -1.91
CA PHE A 511 -11.91 -19.82 -2.84
C PHE A 511 -11.22 -18.51 -3.23
N SER A 512 -10.88 -18.36 -4.50
CA SER A 512 -10.13 -17.21 -4.98
C SER A 512 -11.05 -16.12 -5.51
N ASN A 513 -10.89 -14.90 -4.97
CA ASN A 513 -11.28 -13.65 -5.61
C ASN A 513 -12.67 -13.67 -6.28
N ILE A 514 -13.69 -14.03 -5.51
CA ILE A 514 -15.06 -14.19 -6.00
C ILE A 514 -15.73 -12.82 -6.04
N SER A 515 -16.17 -12.41 -7.22
CA SER A 515 -17.12 -11.29 -7.35
C SER A 515 -18.52 -11.81 -7.03
N MET A 516 -19.14 -11.25 -5.99
CA MET A 516 -20.44 -11.73 -5.52
C MET A 516 -21.53 -11.59 -6.59
N PHE A 517 -21.66 -10.42 -7.20
CA PHE A 517 -22.76 -10.10 -8.11
C PHE A 517 -22.33 -8.99 -9.09
N ASP A 518 -23.18 -8.71 -10.08
CA ASP A 518 -23.03 -7.54 -10.95
C ASP A 518 -23.64 -6.30 -10.27
N HIS A 519 -22.88 -5.20 -10.18
CA HIS A 519 -23.33 -3.91 -9.58
C HIS A 519 -24.39 -3.18 -10.45
N GLY A 520 -24.96 -3.86 -11.44
CA GLY A 520 -25.89 -3.28 -12.40
C GLY A 520 -26.40 -4.31 -13.38
N TRP A 521 -27.09 -3.83 -14.41
CA TRP A 521 -27.65 -4.67 -15.45
C TRP A 521 -26.54 -5.22 -16.35
N ARG A 522 -26.50 -6.54 -16.48
CA ARG A 522 -25.57 -7.25 -17.36
C ARG A 522 -26.27 -7.72 -18.61
N LYS A 523 -25.71 -7.41 -19.78
CA LYS A 523 -26.14 -7.94 -21.08
C LYS A 523 -25.77 -9.42 -21.25
N ALA A 524 -26.67 -10.21 -21.81
CA ALA A 524 -26.53 -11.64 -22.06
C ALA A 524 -25.62 -11.96 -23.26
N GLY A 525 -24.32 -11.69 -23.18
CA GLY A 525 -23.34 -12.04 -24.22
C GLY A 525 -23.48 -11.27 -25.56
N ALA A 526 -22.42 -11.29 -26.37
CA ALA A 526 -22.26 -10.39 -27.52
C ALA A 526 -23.13 -10.72 -28.75
N ASN A 527 -23.53 -9.65 -29.43
CA ASN A 527 -24.07 -9.64 -30.78
C ASN A 527 -23.03 -10.24 -31.76
N PRO A 528 -23.39 -11.08 -32.75
CA PRO A 528 -22.44 -11.65 -33.71
C PRO A 528 -21.91 -10.65 -34.77
N GLY A 529 -22.05 -9.33 -34.58
CA GLY A 529 -21.66 -8.35 -35.58
C GLY A 529 -21.28 -7.01 -34.93
N GLY A 530 -20.15 -6.45 -35.37
CA GLY A 530 -19.63 -5.17 -34.92
C GLY A 530 -20.49 -3.98 -35.38
N GLY A 531 -21.56 -3.71 -34.65
CA GLY A 531 -22.32 -2.45 -34.74
C GLY A 531 -21.78 -1.43 -33.73
N THR A 532 -21.66 -0.17 -34.16
CA THR A 532 -21.06 0.95 -33.41
C THR A 532 -22.04 1.69 -32.47
N GLY A 533 -23.11 1.02 -32.02
CA GLY A 533 -24.13 1.59 -31.13
C GLY A 533 -24.42 0.66 -29.95
N TYR A 534 -24.30 1.16 -28.72
CA TYR A 534 -24.46 0.36 -27.50
C TYR A 534 -25.61 0.93 -26.65
N GLY A 535 -26.80 0.35 -26.81
CA GLY A 535 -27.89 0.57 -25.86
C GLY A 535 -27.48 0.10 -24.46
N SER A 536 -27.87 0.86 -23.42
CA SER A 536 -27.49 0.55 -22.04
C SER A 536 -28.68 0.58 -21.10
N VAL A 537 -28.69 -0.33 -20.11
CA VAL A 537 -29.64 -0.29 -19.00
C VAL A 537 -28.87 0.13 -17.75
N LYS A 538 -29.23 1.26 -17.16
CA LYS A 538 -28.53 1.88 -16.02
C LYS A 538 -29.33 1.66 -14.76
N LEU A 539 -28.74 0.98 -13.77
CA LEU A 539 -29.32 0.90 -12.43
C LEU A 539 -29.17 2.26 -11.73
N LYS A 540 -30.24 2.75 -11.10
CA LYS A 540 -30.24 4.01 -10.34
C LYS A 540 -30.27 3.74 -8.84
N SER A 541 -31.20 2.90 -8.38
CA SER A 541 -31.35 2.57 -6.97
C SER A 541 -32.08 1.25 -6.74
N VAL A 542 -31.82 0.65 -5.59
CA VAL A 542 -32.62 -0.46 -5.04
C VAL A 542 -33.16 0.01 -3.70
N ALA A 543 -34.48 -0.01 -3.53
CA ALA A 543 -35.15 0.39 -2.30
C ALA A 543 -34.91 -0.64 -1.19
N ALA A 544 -34.82 -0.16 0.06
CA ALA A 544 -34.78 -1.04 1.23
C ALA A 544 -36.07 -1.89 1.28
N GLY A 545 -35.93 -3.19 1.56
CA GLY A 545 -37.06 -4.13 1.56
C GLY A 545 -37.57 -4.55 0.18
N ALA A 546 -36.87 -4.22 -0.92
CA ALA A 546 -37.11 -4.86 -2.22
C ALA A 546 -37.00 -6.40 -2.09
N VAL A 547 -37.60 -7.15 -3.02
CA VAL A 547 -37.58 -8.62 -2.96
C VAL A 547 -36.28 -9.14 -3.59
N ALA A 548 -35.56 -9.99 -2.87
CA ALA A 548 -34.38 -10.68 -3.41
C ALA A 548 -34.78 -11.60 -4.56
N GLN A 549 -34.32 -11.30 -5.76
CA GLN A 549 -34.68 -12.03 -6.99
C GLN A 549 -33.72 -11.64 -8.13
N THR A 550 -33.77 -12.39 -9.23
CA THR A 550 -33.17 -11.95 -10.49
C THR A 550 -34.24 -11.28 -11.34
N LEU A 551 -34.00 -10.03 -11.72
CA LEU A 551 -34.77 -9.36 -12.75
C LEU A 551 -34.10 -9.57 -14.10
N TRP A 552 -34.89 -9.64 -15.15
CA TRP A 552 -34.39 -9.63 -16.51
C TRP A 552 -35.25 -8.80 -17.44
N ILE A 553 -34.59 -8.17 -18.39
CA ILE A 553 -35.21 -7.44 -19.50
C ILE A 553 -34.97 -8.26 -20.75
N HIS A 554 -36.02 -8.57 -21.50
CA HIS A 554 -35.97 -9.22 -22.81
C HIS A 554 -36.53 -8.26 -23.85
N PHE A 555 -35.72 -7.85 -24.81
CA PHE A 555 -36.15 -7.06 -25.95
C PHE A 555 -36.87 -7.98 -26.94
N THR A 556 -38.19 -7.88 -27.01
CA THR A 556 -39.03 -8.62 -27.96
C THR A 556 -38.96 -8.03 -29.37
N ALA A 557 -38.50 -6.78 -29.49
CA ALA A 557 -38.16 -6.09 -30.73
C ALA A 557 -37.05 -5.04 -30.49
N VAL A 558 -36.53 -4.41 -31.55
CA VAL A 558 -35.45 -3.38 -31.51
C VAL A 558 -35.69 -2.27 -30.47
N ASN A 559 -36.94 -1.97 -30.15
CA ASN A 559 -37.30 -0.89 -29.23
C ASN A 559 -38.36 -1.28 -28.19
N THR A 560 -38.76 -2.55 -28.11
CA THR A 560 -39.81 -3.05 -27.21
C THR A 560 -39.22 -4.12 -26.31
N PHE A 561 -39.49 -4.05 -25.01
CA PHE A 561 -38.93 -4.98 -24.04
C PHE A 561 -39.94 -5.38 -22.97
N ASP A 562 -39.76 -6.58 -22.42
CA ASP A 562 -40.46 -7.10 -21.24
C ASP A 562 -39.51 -7.15 -20.05
N LEU A 563 -39.95 -6.66 -18.90
CA LEU A 563 -39.28 -6.80 -17.61
C LEU A 563 -39.99 -7.90 -16.80
N VAL A 564 -39.23 -8.89 -16.35
CA VAL A 564 -39.74 -10.02 -15.58
C VAL A 564 -38.81 -10.31 -14.41
N GLY A 565 -39.37 -10.68 -13.25
CA GLY A 565 -38.63 -11.13 -12.08
C GLY A 565 -38.83 -12.62 -11.80
N THR A 566 -37.82 -13.31 -11.30
CA THR A 566 -37.93 -14.73 -10.91
C THR A 566 -38.94 -14.97 -9.80
N VAL A 567 -39.17 -13.97 -8.94
CA VAL A 567 -40.18 -14.03 -7.87
C VAL A 567 -41.43 -13.21 -8.24
N SER A 568 -41.23 -12.03 -8.83
CA SER A 568 -42.34 -11.10 -9.10
C SER A 568 -43.15 -11.42 -10.37
N GLY A 569 -42.66 -12.31 -11.23
CA GLY A 569 -43.26 -12.57 -12.54
C GLY A 569 -43.12 -11.38 -13.48
N THR A 570 -44.02 -11.26 -14.46
CA THR A 570 -44.02 -10.15 -15.42
C THR A 570 -44.39 -8.84 -14.73
N LEU A 571 -43.50 -7.84 -14.87
CA LEU A 571 -43.64 -6.54 -14.20
C LEU A 571 -44.09 -5.43 -15.16
N LEU A 572 -43.51 -5.37 -16.35
CA LEU A 572 -43.76 -4.29 -17.32
C LEU A 572 -43.43 -4.74 -18.74
N THR A 573 -44.20 -4.27 -19.73
CA THR A 573 -43.76 -4.17 -21.13
C THR A 573 -43.52 -2.70 -21.45
N GLY A 574 -42.33 -2.37 -21.92
CA GLY A 574 -41.89 -0.99 -22.19
C GLY A 574 -41.40 -0.80 -23.62
N THR A 575 -41.30 0.46 -24.02
CA THR A 575 -40.72 0.86 -25.31
C THR A 575 -39.72 2.01 -25.12
N VAL A 576 -38.60 1.99 -25.84
CA VAL A 576 -37.63 3.10 -25.88
C VAL A 576 -37.73 3.84 -27.22
N VAL A 577 -37.52 5.16 -27.21
CA VAL A 577 -37.57 5.97 -28.43
C VAL A 577 -36.30 5.73 -29.25
N PRO A 578 -36.40 5.29 -30.52
CA PRO A 578 -35.21 5.03 -31.34
C PRO A 578 -34.39 6.29 -31.62
N GLY A 579 -33.06 6.21 -31.48
CA GLY A 579 -32.15 7.24 -31.99
C GLY A 579 -31.84 8.39 -31.02
N GLY A 580 -31.62 8.10 -29.74
CA GLY A 580 -31.16 9.09 -28.75
C GLY A 580 -32.12 9.34 -27.57
N GLY A 581 -33.13 8.48 -27.37
CA GLY A 581 -34.08 8.60 -26.27
C GLY A 581 -33.72 7.77 -25.03
N THR A 582 -34.17 8.23 -23.87
CA THR A 582 -34.19 7.41 -22.65
C THR A 582 -35.63 7.18 -22.22
N THR A 583 -35.87 6.10 -21.48
CA THR A 583 -37.21 5.85 -20.89
C THR A 583 -37.54 6.80 -19.74
N GLY A 584 -36.58 7.62 -19.28
CA GLY A 584 -36.58 8.15 -17.91
C GLY A 584 -36.46 7.03 -16.86
N ASP A 585 -36.58 7.41 -15.59
CA ASP A 585 -36.53 6.49 -14.47
C ASP A 585 -37.79 5.60 -14.43
N LEU A 586 -37.59 4.29 -14.56
CA LEU A 586 -38.60 3.25 -14.40
C LEU A 586 -38.39 2.59 -13.03
N THR A 587 -39.41 2.61 -12.18
CA THR A 587 -39.38 1.94 -10.87
C THR A 587 -40.31 0.73 -10.87
N GLN A 588 -39.76 -0.47 -10.70
CA GLN A 588 -40.51 -1.73 -10.65
C GLN A 588 -39.92 -2.66 -9.59
N ALA A 589 -40.78 -3.33 -8.81
CA ALA A 589 -40.37 -4.24 -7.73
C ALA A 589 -39.32 -3.64 -6.75
N GLY A 590 -39.36 -2.32 -6.52
CA GLY A 590 -38.41 -1.61 -5.66
C GLY A 590 -37.06 -1.30 -6.32
N VAL A 591 -36.89 -1.56 -7.61
CA VAL A 591 -35.68 -1.24 -8.40
C VAL A 591 -35.99 -0.08 -9.33
N THR A 592 -35.16 0.96 -9.29
CA THR A 592 -35.23 2.09 -10.24
C THR A 592 -34.08 1.99 -11.23
N PHE A 593 -34.41 2.04 -12.52
CA PHE A 593 -33.45 1.93 -13.61
C PHE A 593 -33.90 2.77 -14.82
N GLU A 594 -33.00 2.94 -15.78
CA GLU A 594 -33.25 3.67 -17.03
C GLU A 594 -32.74 2.85 -18.20
N VAL A 595 -33.52 2.77 -19.29
CA VAL A 595 -33.07 2.21 -20.56
C VAL A 595 -32.69 3.37 -21.49
N VAL A 596 -31.47 3.34 -22.00
CA VAL A 596 -30.86 4.40 -22.82
C VAL A 596 -30.56 3.83 -24.21
N ASP A 597 -31.18 4.42 -25.22
CA ASP A 597 -30.93 4.20 -26.65
C ASP A 597 -30.22 5.45 -27.19
N THR A 598 -28.99 5.28 -27.66
CA THR A 598 -28.15 6.35 -28.24
C THR A 598 -28.16 6.37 -29.78
N ALA A 599 -28.60 5.30 -30.43
CA ALA A 599 -28.74 5.19 -31.88
C ALA A 599 -29.86 4.21 -32.29
N THR A 600 -30.46 4.41 -33.45
CA THR A 600 -31.67 3.73 -33.93
C THR A 600 -31.61 2.19 -34.03
N THR A 601 -30.45 1.58 -33.79
CA THR A 601 -30.21 0.11 -33.85
C THR A 601 -29.44 -0.40 -32.63
N ASP A 602 -29.53 0.31 -31.51
CA ASP A 602 -28.74 0.03 -30.30
C ASP A 602 -29.10 -1.27 -29.60
N PHE A 603 -30.34 -1.73 -29.76
CA PHE A 603 -30.82 -3.02 -29.26
C PHE A 603 -31.31 -3.92 -30.40
N THR A 604 -31.20 -5.23 -30.24
CA THR A 604 -31.74 -6.22 -31.18
C THR A 604 -32.92 -7.00 -30.59
N ALA A 605 -33.79 -7.52 -31.45
CA ALA A 605 -34.79 -8.50 -31.02
C ALA A 605 -34.08 -9.71 -30.39
N ASP A 606 -34.66 -10.22 -29.31
CA ASP A 606 -34.14 -11.28 -28.44
C ASP A 606 -32.85 -10.92 -27.68
N GLU A 607 -32.63 -9.64 -27.41
CA GLU A 607 -31.57 -9.18 -26.51
C GLU A 607 -32.00 -9.25 -25.03
N TRP A 608 -31.10 -9.68 -24.14
CA TRP A 608 -31.42 -9.87 -22.72
C TRP A 608 -30.47 -9.12 -21.80
N TYR A 609 -31.00 -8.57 -20.71
CA TYR A 609 -30.24 -8.02 -19.59
C TYR A 609 -30.67 -8.65 -18.27
N TYR A 610 -29.75 -8.84 -17.34
CA TYR A 610 -30.00 -9.43 -16.01
C TYR A 610 -29.53 -8.51 -14.90
N LEU A 611 -30.30 -8.43 -13.82
CA LEU A 611 -29.92 -7.78 -12.58
C LEU A 611 -30.25 -8.71 -11.41
N GLU A 612 -29.25 -8.98 -10.58
CA GLU A 612 -29.48 -9.62 -9.30
C GLU A 612 -29.79 -8.57 -8.23
N VAL A 613 -31.01 -8.63 -7.69
CA VAL A 613 -31.46 -7.71 -6.64
C VAL A 613 -31.09 -8.28 -5.28
N ILE A 614 -30.19 -7.60 -4.58
CA ILE A 614 -29.80 -7.95 -3.21
C ILE A 614 -30.23 -6.81 -2.29
N PRO A 615 -31.47 -6.87 -1.75
CA PRO A 615 -32.03 -5.81 -0.94
C PRO A 615 -31.36 -5.76 0.43
N LEU A 616 -31.19 -4.56 0.98
CA LEU A 616 -31.04 -4.42 2.42
C LEU A 616 -32.34 -4.88 3.10
N PRO A 617 -32.28 -5.76 4.11
CA PRO A 617 -33.47 -6.17 4.85
C PRO A 617 -34.16 -4.97 5.49
N ALA A 618 -35.50 -4.96 5.50
CA ALA A 618 -36.27 -3.92 6.18
C ALA A 618 -36.08 -3.96 7.72
N VAL A 619 -35.61 -5.09 8.26
CA VAL A 619 -35.31 -5.32 9.68
C VAL A 619 -33.96 -6.04 9.76
N GLY A 620 -32.96 -5.41 10.39
CA GLY A 620 -31.59 -5.94 10.51
C GLY A 620 -30.62 -5.30 9.50
N ASP A 621 -29.48 -4.80 9.98
CA ASP A 621 -28.47 -4.07 9.21
C ASP A 621 -27.50 -5.00 8.42
N THR A 622 -27.91 -6.23 8.09
CA THR A 622 -26.99 -7.26 7.60
C THR A 622 -27.48 -7.99 6.36
N TYR A 623 -26.56 -8.25 5.43
CA TYR A 623 -26.73 -9.13 4.28
C TYR A 623 -26.28 -10.55 4.64
N THR A 624 -26.97 -11.57 4.14
CA THR A 624 -26.49 -12.96 4.16
C THR A 624 -26.30 -13.43 2.74
N TYR A 625 -25.09 -13.89 2.41
CA TYR A 625 -24.74 -14.31 1.07
C TYR A 625 -24.01 -15.65 1.07
N LYS A 626 -24.48 -16.59 0.26
CA LYS A 626 -23.77 -17.84 -0.03
C LYS A 626 -22.72 -17.57 -1.10
N ILE A 627 -21.47 -17.91 -0.81
CA ILE A 627 -20.37 -17.77 -1.78
C ILE A 627 -20.71 -18.59 -3.02
N ARG A 628 -20.44 -18.03 -4.20
CA ARG A 628 -20.72 -18.66 -5.49
C ARG A 628 -19.45 -18.91 -6.28
N ALA A 629 -19.43 -19.97 -7.08
CA ALA A 629 -18.32 -20.31 -7.95
C ALA A 629 -18.75 -20.34 -9.42
N ASP A 630 -17.88 -19.84 -10.29
CA ASP A 630 -18.01 -20.02 -11.74
C ASP A 630 -17.49 -21.40 -12.12
N ASN A 631 -18.34 -22.16 -12.79
CA ASN A 631 -18.05 -23.48 -13.32
C ASN A 631 -17.96 -23.32 -14.84
N SER A 632 -16.74 -23.31 -15.37
CA SER A 632 -16.46 -23.10 -16.79
C SER A 632 -16.18 -24.42 -17.51
N SER A 633 -16.48 -24.48 -18.80
CA SER A 633 -16.07 -25.55 -19.72
C SER A 633 -16.48 -26.96 -19.29
N GLU A 634 -17.66 -27.10 -18.66
CA GLU A 634 -18.13 -28.41 -18.21
C GLU A 634 -18.78 -29.19 -19.35
N VAL A 635 -18.22 -30.36 -19.70
CA VAL A 635 -18.75 -31.27 -20.72
C VAL A 635 -19.94 -32.04 -20.14
N LYS A 636 -21.06 -32.06 -20.85
CA LYS A 636 -22.30 -32.68 -20.35
C LYS A 636 -22.75 -33.91 -21.10
N ALA A 637 -22.89 -33.80 -22.40
CA ALA A 637 -23.40 -34.88 -23.24
C ALA A 637 -23.09 -34.62 -24.71
N LEU A 638 -23.35 -35.66 -25.52
CA LEU A 638 -23.51 -35.50 -26.95
C LEU A 638 -24.96 -35.13 -27.26
N VAL A 639 -25.16 -34.25 -28.24
CA VAL A 639 -26.48 -33.91 -28.77
C VAL A 639 -27.12 -35.17 -29.39
N ALA A 640 -28.32 -35.55 -28.95
CA ALA A 640 -29.09 -36.62 -29.57
C ALA A 640 -29.59 -36.22 -30.99
N ALA A 641 -30.09 -37.18 -31.78
CA ALA A 641 -30.62 -36.87 -33.13
C ALA A 641 -31.78 -35.82 -33.06
N PRO A 642 -31.71 -34.70 -33.81
CA PRO A 642 -32.77 -33.69 -33.84
C PRO A 642 -34.11 -34.21 -34.38
N PRO A 643 -35.27 -33.72 -33.90
CA PRO A 643 -35.45 -32.72 -32.84
C PRO A 643 -35.13 -33.35 -31.47
N SER A 644 -34.15 -32.77 -30.78
CA SER A 644 -33.59 -33.34 -29.56
C SER A 644 -34.25 -32.71 -28.34
N THR A 645 -34.90 -33.52 -27.51
CA THR A 645 -35.30 -33.15 -26.13
C THR A 645 -34.20 -33.46 -25.12
N THR A 646 -32.92 -33.55 -25.57
CA THR A 646 -31.78 -33.87 -24.70
C THR A 646 -31.82 -32.97 -23.47
N ALA A 647 -31.91 -33.60 -22.30
CA ALA A 647 -31.86 -32.93 -21.02
C ALA A 647 -30.49 -33.23 -20.40
N VAL A 648 -29.70 -32.19 -20.14
CA VAL A 648 -28.43 -32.30 -19.42
C VAL A 648 -28.55 -31.63 -18.06
N THR A 649 -27.76 -32.08 -17.07
CA THR A 649 -27.85 -31.54 -15.70
C THR A 649 -26.52 -30.93 -15.29
N ALA A 650 -26.54 -29.72 -14.74
CA ALA A 650 -25.39 -29.10 -14.08
C ALA A 650 -24.90 -29.95 -12.90
N SER A 651 -23.59 -30.00 -12.66
CA SER A 651 -23.03 -30.85 -11.59
C SER A 651 -23.09 -30.16 -10.23
N ASN A 652 -23.09 -28.83 -10.24
CA ASN A 652 -23.29 -28.01 -9.06
C ASN A 652 -24.58 -27.21 -9.17
N LEU A 653 -25.30 -27.12 -8.06
CA LEU A 653 -26.63 -26.53 -7.96
C LEU A 653 -26.69 -25.52 -6.80
N PRO A 654 -27.61 -24.54 -6.86
CA PRO A 654 -28.47 -24.22 -8.00
C PRO A 654 -27.69 -23.54 -9.14
N MET A 655 -28.29 -23.46 -10.34
CA MET A 655 -27.77 -22.66 -11.44
C MET A 655 -28.34 -21.24 -11.44
N TYR A 656 -27.50 -20.22 -11.33
CA TYR A 656 -27.98 -18.84 -11.25
C TYR A 656 -28.31 -18.23 -12.64
N TYR A 657 -29.50 -17.62 -12.76
CA TYR A 657 -29.97 -17.00 -14.00
C TYR A 657 -29.02 -15.96 -14.60
N GLY A 658 -28.83 -16.08 -15.93
CA GLY A 658 -28.06 -15.15 -16.75
C GLY A 658 -26.56 -15.39 -16.69
N TRP A 659 -26.08 -16.25 -15.77
CA TRP A 659 -24.68 -16.63 -15.64
C TRP A 659 -24.33 -17.90 -16.42
N GLU A 660 -25.33 -18.56 -17.00
CA GLU A 660 -25.13 -19.72 -17.84
C GLU A 660 -24.80 -19.35 -19.29
N THR A 661 -23.97 -20.17 -19.91
CA THR A 661 -23.72 -20.15 -21.35
C THR A 661 -23.46 -21.58 -21.80
N LEU A 662 -24.27 -22.05 -22.76
CA LEU A 662 -23.99 -23.30 -23.46
C LEU A 662 -23.20 -23.02 -24.73
N PHE A 663 -22.32 -23.95 -25.04
CA PHE A 663 -21.56 -24.02 -26.27
C PHE A 663 -21.79 -25.37 -26.92
N GLU A 664 -21.91 -25.35 -28.24
CA GLU A 664 -21.80 -26.55 -29.06
C GLU A 664 -20.42 -26.60 -29.70
N VAL A 665 -19.74 -27.72 -29.59
CA VAL A 665 -18.48 -27.95 -30.31
C VAL A 665 -18.82 -28.29 -31.75
N THR A 666 -18.71 -27.30 -32.64
CA THR A 666 -19.19 -27.39 -34.03
C THR A 666 -18.12 -27.83 -35.02
N ALA A 667 -16.83 -27.71 -34.67
CA ALA A 667 -15.74 -28.17 -35.51
C ALA A 667 -14.49 -28.49 -34.68
N PHE A 668 -13.67 -29.39 -35.20
CA PHE A 668 -12.32 -29.69 -34.74
C PHE A 668 -11.32 -29.19 -35.80
N GLY A 669 -10.31 -28.44 -35.37
CA GLY A 669 -9.28 -27.87 -36.26
C GLY A 669 -8.08 -28.79 -36.42
N GLY A 670 -7.52 -28.87 -37.64
CA GLY A 670 -6.28 -29.56 -37.96
C GLY A 670 -6.20 -31.03 -37.51
N GLY A 671 -5.02 -31.66 -37.58
CA GLY A 671 -4.80 -33.01 -37.05
C GLY A 671 -4.51 -32.98 -35.54
N ALA A 672 -5.07 -33.92 -34.78
CA ALA A 672 -4.82 -34.05 -33.34
C ALA A 672 -3.31 -34.18 -33.05
N GLN A 673 -2.88 -33.52 -31.99
CA GLN A 673 -1.52 -33.55 -31.47
C GLN A 673 -1.47 -34.42 -30.22
N VAL A 674 -0.26 -34.78 -29.78
CA VAL A 674 -0.06 -35.74 -28.69
C VAL A 674 0.78 -35.14 -27.58
N LEU A 675 0.39 -35.42 -26.34
CA LEU A 675 1.15 -35.03 -25.16
C LEU A 675 2.46 -35.80 -25.05
N ALA A 676 3.55 -35.09 -24.80
CA ALA A 676 4.90 -35.66 -24.62
C ALA A 676 5.20 -36.01 -23.16
N ALA A 677 4.43 -35.48 -22.20
CA ALA A 677 4.58 -35.73 -20.77
C ALA A 677 3.23 -35.72 -20.06
N ASN A 678 3.19 -36.30 -18.86
CA ASN A 678 2.01 -36.22 -17.99
C ASN A 678 1.84 -34.78 -17.49
N SER A 679 0.58 -34.35 -17.36
CA SER A 679 0.19 -33.10 -16.71
C SER A 679 -0.65 -33.39 -15.47
N ALA A 680 -0.34 -32.75 -14.35
CA ALA A 680 -1.10 -32.91 -13.12
C ALA A 680 -2.38 -32.07 -13.10
N ALA A 681 -3.40 -32.55 -12.38
CA ALA A 681 -4.54 -31.72 -12.02
C ALA A 681 -4.07 -30.49 -11.22
N SER A 682 -4.74 -29.37 -11.40
CA SER A 682 -4.34 -28.03 -10.93
C SER A 682 -3.03 -27.48 -11.52
N GLY A 683 -2.34 -28.23 -12.38
CA GLY A 683 -1.28 -27.70 -13.25
C GLY A 683 -1.86 -26.73 -14.29
N ARG A 684 -0.99 -25.99 -14.99
CA ARG A 684 -1.42 -24.93 -15.93
C ARG A 684 -0.88 -25.07 -17.34
N TYR A 685 -0.18 -26.17 -17.63
CA TYR A 685 0.36 -26.42 -18.95
C TYR A 685 0.36 -27.91 -19.32
N VAL A 686 0.47 -28.16 -20.62
CA VAL A 686 0.83 -29.48 -21.17
C VAL A 686 2.10 -29.39 -22.00
N GLU A 687 2.78 -30.52 -22.19
CA GLU A 687 4.00 -30.59 -23.01
C GLU A 687 3.75 -31.36 -24.29
N THR A 688 4.38 -30.92 -25.39
CA THR A 688 4.35 -31.63 -26.67
C THR A 688 5.69 -31.52 -27.40
N ALA A 689 6.06 -32.56 -28.14
CA ALA A 689 7.23 -32.54 -29.02
C ALA A 689 6.99 -31.72 -30.30
N THR A 690 5.74 -31.31 -30.56
CA THR A 690 5.38 -30.51 -31.73
C THR A 690 5.91 -29.07 -31.58
N SER A 691 6.52 -28.54 -32.64
CA SER A 691 7.00 -27.15 -32.66
C SER A 691 5.84 -26.14 -32.70
N VAL A 692 6.06 -24.94 -32.16
CA VAL A 692 5.05 -23.86 -32.17
C VAL A 692 4.49 -23.59 -33.56
N ALA A 693 5.35 -23.52 -34.59
CA ALA A 693 4.91 -23.31 -35.97
C ALA A 693 3.99 -24.43 -36.49
N ALA A 694 4.25 -25.68 -36.11
CA ALA A 694 3.41 -26.81 -36.48
C ALA A 694 2.08 -26.82 -35.71
N LEU A 695 2.08 -26.44 -34.43
CA LEU A 695 0.85 -26.23 -33.64
C LEU A 695 -0.04 -25.15 -34.27
N GLN A 696 0.56 -24.01 -34.62
CA GLN A 696 -0.15 -22.92 -35.30
C GLN A 696 -0.67 -23.34 -36.68
N GLY A 697 0.08 -24.17 -37.40
CA GLY A 697 -0.35 -24.76 -38.67
C GLY A 697 -1.59 -25.65 -38.58
N VAL A 698 -1.86 -26.25 -37.42
CA VAL A 698 -3.11 -27.00 -37.14
C VAL A 698 -4.18 -26.17 -36.42
N GLY A 699 -3.94 -24.86 -36.28
CA GLY A 699 -4.87 -23.90 -35.67
C GLY A 699 -4.82 -23.85 -34.14
N ILE A 700 -3.84 -24.48 -33.51
CA ILE A 700 -3.59 -24.34 -32.07
C ILE A 700 -2.71 -23.10 -31.88
N ASP A 701 -3.29 -22.03 -31.35
CA ASP A 701 -2.62 -20.75 -31.16
C ASP A 701 -3.15 -20.05 -29.90
N VAL A 702 -2.50 -18.98 -29.49
CA VAL A 702 -2.94 -18.15 -28.36
C VAL A 702 -4.39 -17.68 -28.57
N ASP A 703 -5.16 -17.64 -27.48
CA ASP A 703 -6.60 -17.34 -27.40
C ASP A 703 -7.53 -18.37 -28.06
N LYS A 704 -6.99 -19.44 -28.67
CA LYS A 704 -7.79 -20.54 -29.20
C LYS A 704 -8.21 -21.51 -28.11
N ASP A 705 -9.41 -22.05 -28.25
CA ASP A 705 -9.92 -23.12 -27.41
C ASP A 705 -9.38 -24.45 -27.92
N VAL A 706 -8.89 -25.27 -26.99
CA VAL A 706 -8.42 -26.62 -27.26
C VAL A 706 -9.15 -27.61 -26.36
N VAL A 707 -9.31 -28.81 -26.87
CA VAL A 707 -9.75 -29.97 -26.10
C VAL A 707 -8.54 -30.87 -25.84
N ILE A 708 -8.41 -31.36 -24.62
CA ILE A 708 -7.49 -32.42 -24.22
C ILE A 708 -8.34 -33.65 -23.95
N ASP A 709 -7.82 -34.84 -24.23
CA ASP A 709 -8.49 -36.10 -23.96
C ASP A 709 -9.80 -36.29 -24.74
N LEU A 710 -9.78 -35.89 -26.01
CA LEU A 710 -10.96 -35.94 -26.87
C LEU A 710 -11.57 -37.34 -26.92
N GLY A 711 -12.83 -37.45 -26.51
CA GLY A 711 -13.60 -38.69 -26.56
C GLY A 711 -13.41 -39.62 -25.36
N THR A 712 -12.66 -39.23 -24.33
CA THR A 712 -12.53 -39.97 -23.08
C THR A 712 -13.43 -39.39 -21.97
N ALA A 713 -13.50 -40.05 -20.81
CA ALA A 713 -14.17 -39.48 -19.64
C ALA A 713 -13.42 -38.25 -19.08
N ASP A 714 -12.14 -38.12 -19.42
CA ASP A 714 -11.24 -37.07 -18.96
C ASP A 714 -11.18 -35.86 -19.90
N GLU A 715 -12.04 -35.81 -20.92
CA GLU A 715 -12.16 -34.69 -21.85
C GLU A 715 -12.24 -33.34 -21.10
N GLU A 716 -11.36 -32.40 -21.45
CA GLU A 716 -11.25 -31.09 -20.83
C GLU A 716 -11.02 -29.99 -21.87
N TYR A 717 -11.76 -28.87 -21.75
CA TYR A 717 -11.69 -27.74 -22.67
C TYR A 717 -11.04 -26.53 -22.00
N VAL A 718 -9.94 -26.07 -22.57
CA VAL A 718 -9.13 -24.97 -22.04
C VAL A 718 -8.75 -23.99 -23.14
N LYS A 719 -8.42 -22.76 -22.76
CA LYS A 719 -7.97 -21.72 -23.69
C LYS A 719 -6.46 -21.52 -23.58
N VAL A 720 -5.76 -21.58 -24.71
CA VAL A 720 -4.31 -21.39 -24.80
C VAL A 720 -3.93 -19.96 -24.44
N GLY A 721 -3.02 -19.82 -23.47
CA GLY A 721 -2.52 -18.54 -22.97
C GLY A 721 -1.10 -18.19 -23.43
N ARG A 722 -0.18 -19.16 -23.57
CA ARG A 722 1.14 -18.93 -24.20
C ARG A 722 1.81 -20.22 -24.65
N PHE A 723 2.82 -20.08 -25.50
CA PHE A 723 3.80 -21.13 -25.77
C PHE A 723 5.12 -20.80 -25.08
N GLN A 724 5.80 -21.82 -24.56
CA GLN A 724 7.11 -21.71 -23.94
C GLN A 724 8.04 -22.78 -24.53
N THR A 725 9.16 -22.34 -25.11
CA THR A 725 10.19 -23.22 -25.72
C THR A 725 11.54 -23.10 -25.03
N THR A 726 11.67 -22.15 -24.11
CA THR A 726 12.84 -21.93 -23.27
C THR A 726 12.38 -21.84 -21.83
N ASP A 727 13.19 -22.35 -20.92
CA ASP A 727 12.96 -22.23 -19.49
C ASP A 727 13.05 -20.75 -19.08
N ASP A 728 12.03 -20.25 -18.38
CA ASP A 728 11.93 -18.82 -18.10
C ASP A 728 12.98 -18.37 -17.06
N PHE A 729 13.51 -19.30 -16.25
CA PHE A 729 14.48 -19.00 -15.19
C PHE A 729 15.93 -19.10 -15.67
N THR A 730 16.26 -20.14 -16.44
CA THR A 730 17.63 -20.44 -16.90
C THR A 730 17.91 -19.96 -18.33
N GLY A 731 16.87 -19.66 -19.11
CA GLY A 731 16.97 -19.38 -20.54
C GLY A 731 17.35 -20.60 -21.40
N ALA A 732 17.47 -21.80 -20.80
CA ALA A 732 17.82 -23.01 -21.51
C ALA A 732 16.69 -23.47 -22.44
N ALA A 733 17.03 -24.07 -23.58
CA ALA A 733 16.03 -24.66 -24.47
C ALA A 733 15.32 -25.84 -23.78
N LEU A 734 13.98 -25.85 -23.83
CA LEU A 734 13.19 -26.97 -23.33
C LEU A 734 13.21 -28.12 -24.34
N ALA A 735 13.21 -29.35 -23.84
CA ALA A 735 13.13 -30.55 -24.68
C ALA A 735 11.77 -30.67 -25.40
N ASN A 736 10.69 -30.16 -24.79
CA ASN A 736 9.34 -30.12 -25.33
C ASN A 736 8.80 -28.69 -25.31
N THR A 737 7.88 -28.38 -26.22
CA THR A 737 7.08 -27.14 -26.17
C THR A 737 6.07 -27.25 -25.03
N ARG A 738 6.09 -26.30 -24.10
CA ARG A 738 5.05 -26.13 -23.07
C ARG A 738 3.94 -25.22 -23.59
N ILE A 739 2.69 -25.69 -23.51
CA ILE A 739 1.49 -24.93 -23.86
C ILE A 739 0.79 -24.57 -22.56
N TRP A 740 0.82 -23.30 -22.20
CA TRP A 740 0.20 -22.79 -20.98
C TRP A 740 -1.24 -22.37 -21.24
N PHE A 741 -2.12 -22.56 -20.24
CA PHE A 741 -3.55 -22.27 -20.33
C PHE A 741 -3.96 -21.14 -19.39
N THR A 742 -5.02 -20.42 -19.78
CA THR A 742 -5.58 -19.30 -18.99
C THR A 742 -6.25 -19.74 -17.69
N SER A 743 -6.60 -21.03 -17.57
CA SER A 743 -7.15 -21.65 -16.36
C SER A 743 -6.31 -22.86 -15.96
N ALA A 744 -6.28 -23.18 -14.67
CA ALA A 744 -5.70 -24.43 -14.21
C ALA A 744 -6.50 -25.63 -14.73
N LEU A 745 -5.78 -26.69 -15.06
CA LEU A 745 -6.33 -27.98 -15.47
C LEU A 745 -7.14 -28.57 -14.30
N LYS A 746 -8.34 -29.05 -14.58
CA LYS A 746 -9.20 -29.68 -13.59
C LYS A 746 -8.83 -31.15 -13.41
N LYS A 747 -8.32 -31.78 -14.47
CA LYS A 747 -7.96 -33.19 -14.51
C LYS A 747 -6.46 -33.36 -14.72
N ALA A 748 -5.98 -34.54 -14.37
CA ALA A 748 -4.65 -34.97 -14.79
C ALA A 748 -4.77 -35.58 -16.19
N HIS A 749 -3.74 -35.37 -17.01
CA HIS A 749 -3.63 -35.89 -18.37
C HIS A 749 -2.34 -36.69 -18.47
N VAL A 750 -2.34 -37.79 -19.21
CA VAL A 750 -1.18 -38.67 -19.39
C VAL A 750 -0.45 -38.36 -20.69
N ALA A 751 0.85 -38.67 -20.70
CA ALA A 751 1.61 -38.72 -21.94
C ALA A 751 0.88 -39.64 -22.93
N THR A 752 0.89 -39.26 -24.20
CA THR A 752 0.12 -39.87 -25.31
C THR A 752 -1.33 -39.42 -25.49
N ASP A 753 -1.90 -38.66 -24.54
CA ASP A 753 -3.25 -38.14 -24.74
C ASP A 753 -3.32 -37.16 -25.92
N ALA A 754 -4.46 -37.18 -26.59
CA ALA A 754 -4.69 -36.33 -27.75
C ALA A 754 -5.16 -34.94 -27.33
N PHE A 755 -4.64 -33.90 -27.97
CA PHE A 755 -5.15 -32.55 -27.85
C PHE A 755 -5.34 -31.89 -29.21
N GLN A 756 -6.37 -31.06 -29.35
CA GLN A 756 -6.78 -30.51 -30.63
C GLN A 756 -7.49 -29.16 -30.48
N ASN A 757 -7.34 -28.29 -31.49
CA ASN A 757 -8.12 -27.06 -31.60
C ASN A 757 -9.62 -27.37 -31.78
N VAL A 758 -10.48 -26.60 -31.12
CA VAL A 758 -11.93 -26.71 -31.22
C VAL A 758 -12.59 -25.38 -31.51
N THR A 759 -13.63 -25.42 -32.33
CA THR A 759 -14.53 -24.28 -32.50
C THR A 759 -15.78 -24.49 -31.67
N MET A 760 -15.99 -23.61 -30.70
CA MET A 760 -17.14 -23.61 -29.81
C MET A 760 -18.12 -22.52 -30.21
N THR A 761 -19.30 -22.92 -30.70
CA THR A 761 -20.37 -22.00 -31.05
C THR A 761 -21.26 -21.76 -29.82
N LYS A 762 -21.31 -20.52 -29.36
CA LYS A 762 -22.18 -20.12 -28.24
C LYS A 762 -23.65 -20.25 -28.63
N ARG A 763 -24.44 -20.89 -27.77
CA ARG A 763 -25.89 -21.07 -27.91
C ARG A 763 -26.63 -20.13 -26.97
N ARG A 764 -27.83 -19.71 -27.38
CA ARG A 764 -28.63 -18.68 -26.69
C ARG A 764 -29.80 -19.32 -25.93
N ARG A 765 -30.02 -18.90 -24.69
CA ARG A 765 -31.17 -19.30 -23.87
C ARG A 765 -32.48 -18.79 -24.48
N GLY A 766 -33.58 -19.51 -24.29
CA GLY A 766 -34.91 -19.17 -24.80
C GLY A 766 -35.11 -19.53 -26.27
N LEU A 767 -34.03 -19.46 -27.06
CA LEU A 767 -34.00 -19.89 -28.45
C LEU A 767 -33.53 -21.35 -28.57
N HIS A 768 -32.30 -21.64 -28.13
CA HIS A 768 -31.64 -22.95 -28.32
C HIS A 768 -31.79 -23.89 -27.12
N TYR A 769 -31.95 -23.35 -25.91
CA TYR A 769 -32.13 -24.13 -24.69
C TYR A 769 -32.89 -23.35 -23.62
N ASN A 770 -33.50 -24.08 -22.69
CA ASN A 770 -34.07 -23.57 -21.44
C ASN A 770 -33.45 -24.30 -20.25
N PHE A 771 -33.49 -23.73 -19.04
CA PHE A 771 -33.03 -24.43 -17.85
C PHE A 771 -33.90 -24.16 -16.62
N VAL A 772 -33.81 -25.06 -15.63
CA VAL A 772 -34.45 -24.97 -14.32
C VAL A 772 -33.37 -24.81 -13.26
N GLU A 773 -33.36 -23.67 -12.56
CA GLU A 773 -32.32 -23.30 -11.57
C GLU A 773 -32.14 -24.36 -10.46
N ALA A 774 -33.24 -24.77 -9.84
CA ALA A 774 -33.20 -25.65 -8.66
C ALA A 774 -32.67 -27.06 -8.96
N THR A 775 -32.95 -27.58 -10.16
CA THR A 775 -32.52 -28.91 -10.59
C THR A 775 -31.30 -28.87 -11.48
N GLY A 776 -30.94 -27.69 -12.00
CA GLY A 776 -29.89 -27.48 -13.02
C GLY A 776 -30.13 -28.22 -14.32
N VAL A 777 -31.37 -28.64 -14.59
CA VAL A 777 -31.74 -29.36 -15.81
C VAL A 777 -31.84 -28.34 -16.94
N VAL A 778 -31.10 -28.60 -18.02
CA VAL A 778 -31.10 -27.83 -19.26
C VAL A 778 -31.70 -28.67 -20.36
N THR A 779 -32.75 -28.15 -20.98
CA THR A 779 -33.48 -28.81 -22.07
C THR A 779 -33.22 -28.05 -23.37
N LEU A 780 -32.73 -28.76 -24.38
CA LEU A 780 -32.56 -28.20 -25.72
C LEU A 780 -33.93 -27.97 -26.37
N THR A 781 -34.11 -26.86 -27.10
CA THR A 781 -35.43 -26.42 -27.58
C THR A 781 -35.57 -26.24 -29.09
N ASP A 782 -34.48 -26.31 -29.86
CA ASP A 782 -34.50 -26.15 -31.31
C ASP A 782 -33.86 -27.32 -32.09
N THR A 783 -33.86 -27.21 -33.42
CA THR A 783 -33.23 -28.15 -34.34
C THR A 783 -31.83 -27.72 -34.79
N ASP A 784 -31.32 -26.58 -34.32
CA ASP A 784 -30.05 -25.98 -34.78
C ASP A 784 -28.82 -26.64 -34.17
N TRP A 785 -29.03 -27.65 -33.32
CA TRP A 785 -28.00 -28.54 -32.79
C TRP A 785 -27.68 -29.66 -33.78
N THR A 786 -26.40 -29.99 -33.91
CA THR A 786 -25.96 -31.11 -34.76
C THR A 786 -25.84 -32.39 -33.94
N ALA A 787 -26.49 -33.47 -34.39
CA ALA A 787 -26.40 -34.78 -33.75
C ALA A 787 -24.95 -35.21 -33.55
N GLY A 788 -24.60 -35.66 -32.35
CA GLY A 788 -23.25 -36.14 -32.01
C GLY A 788 -22.23 -35.06 -31.63
N ASN A 789 -22.58 -33.77 -31.71
CA ASN A 789 -21.72 -32.69 -31.21
C ASN A 789 -21.72 -32.64 -29.67
N ARG A 790 -20.65 -32.10 -29.07
CA ARG A 790 -20.51 -31.98 -27.61
C ARG A 790 -21.22 -30.72 -27.13
N ILE A 791 -21.88 -30.85 -25.98
CA ILE A 791 -22.44 -29.74 -25.22
C ILE A 791 -21.47 -29.41 -24.09
N VAL A 792 -20.95 -28.18 -24.11
CA VAL A 792 -20.08 -27.63 -23.08
C VAL A 792 -20.78 -26.47 -22.40
N MET A 793 -20.70 -26.39 -21.08
CA MET A 793 -21.46 -25.43 -20.28
C MET A 793 -20.55 -24.60 -19.37
N ASN A 794 -20.79 -23.29 -19.37
CA ASN A 794 -20.35 -22.38 -18.32
C ASN A 794 -21.57 -21.98 -17.48
N TYR A 795 -21.46 -21.94 -16.16
CA TYR A 795 -22.54 -21.48 -15.28
C TYR A 795 -21.99 -21.10 -13.90
N ARG A 796 -22.78 -20.32 -13.15
CA ARG A 796 -22.50 -20.00 -11.74
C ARG A 796 -23.39 -20.85 -10.84
N SER A 797 -22.82 -21.36 -9.74
CA SER A 797 -23.54 -22.11 -8.71
C SER A 797 -22.98 -21.82 -7.31
N ASP A 798 -23.54 -22.41 -6.27
CA ASP A 798 -22.99 -22.30 -4.91
C ASP A 798 -21.58 -22.89 -4.85
N ALA A 799 -20.65 -22.17 -4.23
CA ALA A 799 -19.31 -22.65 -4.00
C ALA A 799 -19.31 -23.70 -2.88
N LYS A 800 -18.62 -24.81 -3.13
CA LYS A 800 -18.48 -25.92 -2.19
C LYS A 800 -17.03 -26.07 -1.75
N LEU A 801 -16.81 -26.27 -0.45
CA LEU A 801 -15.49 -26.54 0.07
C LEU A 801 -14.95 -27.84 -0.52
N LYS A 802 -13.72 -27.80 -1.00
CA LYS A 802 -13.07 -28.96 -1.62
C LYS A 802 -12.32 -29.76 -0.56
N SER A 803 -12.15 -31.05 -0.82
CA SER A 803 -11.30 -31.93 -0.01
C SER A 803 -9.81 -31.69 -0.23
N THR A 804 -9.44 -30.89 -1.23
CA THR A 804 -8.05 -30.54 -1.57
C THR A 804 -7.91 -29.04 -1.80
N TYR A 805 -6.69 -28.52 -1.60
CA TYR A 805 -6.37 -27.12 -1.86
C TYR A 805 -6.27 -26.82 -3.36
N GLY A 806 -6.75 -25.65 -3.76
CA GLY A 806 -6.63 -25.17 -5.14
C GLY A 806 -5.27 -24.51 -5.39
N ALA A 807 -4.82 -24.52 -6.65
CA ALA A 807 -3.63 -23.78 -7.04
C ALA A 807 -3.80 -22.27 -6.78
N PRO A 808 -2.78 -21.57 -6.24
CA PRO A 808 -2.81 -20.11 -6.11
C PRO A 808 -2.82 -19.39 -7.47
N SER A 809 -2.89 -18.06 -7.42
CA SER A 809 -2.80 -17.22 -8.61
C SER A 809 -1.40 -17.31 -9.21
N GLN A 810 -1.32 -17.42 -10.54
CA GLN A 810 -0.07 -17.53 -11.32
C GLN A 810 0.87 -18.69 -10.93
N ASP A 811 0.37 -19.62 -10.12
CA ASP A 811 1.09 -20.78 -9.62
C ASP A 811 1.83 -21.58 -10.71
N SER A 812 2.97 -22.14 -10.32
CA SER A 812 3.87 -22.91 -11.18
C SER A 812 4.59 -24.01 -10.42
N ASP A 813 5.44 -24.78 -11.12
CA ASP A 813 6.26 -25.82 -10.48
C ASP A 813 7.57 -25.28 -9.90
N ASP A 814 7.87 -23.98 -10.06
CA ASP A 814 9.09 -23.34 -9.57
C ASP A 814 9.06 -23.14 -8.03
N ILE A 815 7.87 -22.89 -7.46
CA ILE A 815 7.63 -22.79 -6.01
C ILE A 815 6.71 -23.94 -5.59
N GLY A 816 7.33 -25.05 -5.16
CA GLY A 816 6.61 -26.27 -4.82
C GLY A 816 6.36 -26.48 -3.33
N ILE A 817 6.08 -27.73 -2.98
CA ILE A 817 5.79 -28.17 -1.61
C ILE A 817 6.98 -27.95 -0.65
N ASP A 818 8.21 -27.84 -1.15
CA ASP A 818 9.41 -27.47 -0.37
C ASP A 818 9.40 -25.98 0.07
N ALA A 819 8.56 -25.15 -0.53
CA ALA A 819 8.25 -23.80 -0.08
C ALA A 819 6.89 -23.70 0.66
N GLY A 820 6.16 -24.81 0.80
CA GLY A 820 4.87 -24.87 1.48
C GLY A 820 3.65 -24.65 0.56
N ASP A 821 3.80 -24.75 -0.76
CA ASP A 821 2.65 -24.86 -1.67
C ASP A 821 1.96 -26.22 -1.46
N TRP A 822 0.71 -26.22 -0.99
CA TRP A 822 -0.06 -27.44 -0.73
C TRP A 822 -1.11 -27.69 -1.79
N LYS A 823 -1.01 -27.09 -2.99
CA LYS A 823 -1.94 -27.39 -4.08
C LYS A 823 -2.12 -28.90 -4.27
N THR A 824 -3.35 -29.34 -4.49
CA THR A 824 -3.75 -30.75 -4.66
C THR A 824 -3.63 -31.63 -3.41
N LEU A 825 -2.99 -31.19 -2.32
CA LEU A 825 -2.97 -31.92 -1.05
C LEU A 825 -4.32 -31.81 -0.34
N ASN A 826 -4.58 -32.73 0.58
CA ASN A 826 -5.85 -32.79 1.29
C ASN A 826 -6.01 -31.59 2.24
N ALA A 827 -7.21 -31.03 2.27
CA ALA A 827 -7.60 -30.06 3.30
C ALA A 827 -7.47 -30.71 4.69
N ILE A 828 -6.95 -29.97 5.66
CA ILE A 828 -6.70 -30.47 7.02
C ILE A 828 -7.62 -29.79 8.03
N ASP A 829 -7.89 -30.46 9.14
CA ASP A 829 -8.60 -29.88 10.27
C ASP A 829 -7.87 -28.63 10.77
N GLY A 830 -8.60 -27.52 10.96
CA GLY A 830 -7.98 -26.29 11.44
C GLY A 830 -8.86 -25.05 11.34
N THR A 831 -8.23 -23.91 11.57
CA THR A 831 -8.85 -22.59 11.46
C THR A 831 -8.67 -22.03 10.06
N TYR A 832 -9.75 -21.53 9.48
CA TYR A 832 -9.82 -20.94 8.14
C TYR A 832 -10.32 -19.50 8.22
N THR A 833 -9.99 -18.69 7.23
CA THR A 833 -10.32 -17.27 7.17
C THR A 833 -11.27 -16.99 6.02
N ALA A 834 -12.41 -16.39 6.34
CA ALA A 834 -13.33 -15.76 5.41
C ALA A 834 -13.04 -14.26 5.38
N ALA A 835 -12.89 -13.67 4.20
CA ALA A 835 -12.60 -12.24 4.03
C ALA A 835 -13.51 -11.59 2.99
N ILE A 836 -13.84 -10.32 3.25
CA ILE A 836 -14.76 -9.53 2.43
C ILE A 836 -14.34 -8.06 2.40
N TRP A 837 -14.36 -7.42 1.24
CA TRP A 837 -14.07 -5.98 1.12
C TRP A 837 -14.83 -5.37 -0.05
N SER A 838 -14.97 -4.04 -0.02
CA SER A 838 -15.73 -3.31 -1.03
C SER A 838 -15.14 -1.94 -1.34
N ASN A 839 -15.44 -1.48 -2.54
CA ASN A 839 -14.98 -0.21 -3.07
C ASN A 839 -16.17 0.70 -3.37
N ARG A 840 -15.92 2.00 -3.27
CA ARG A 840 -16.78 3.05 -3.78
C ARG A 840 -15.92 4.11 -4.44
N ASP A 841 -16.41 4.63 -5.55
CA ASP A 841 -15.75 5.70 -6.26
C ASP A 841 -16.49 7.03 -5.99
N PHE A 842 -15.76 8.13 -5.91
CA PHE A 842 -16.29 9.48 -5.74
C PHE A 842 -15.46 10.46 -6.57
N THR A 843 -16.05 11.56 -7.03
CA THR A 843 -15.35 12.56 -7.82
C THR A 843 -15.35 13.88 -7.07
N VAL A 844 -14.21 14.56 -7.03
CA VAL A 844 -14.10 15.93 -6.56
C VAL A 844 -13.78 16.84 -7.75
N LYS A 845 -14.25 18.07 -7.67
CA LYS A 845 -13.99 19.12 -8.65
C LYS A 845 -13.24 20.28 -8.00
N PRO A 846 -12.38 20.99 -8.75
CA PRO A 846 -11.84 22.26 -8.30
C PRO A 846 -12.98 23.22 -7.94
N ASP A 847 -12.90 23.89 -6.79
CA ASP A 847 -13.93 24.78 -6.29
C ASP A 847 -13.34 25.84 -5.34
N SER A 848 -13.01 27.01 -5.89
CA SER A 848 -12.46 28.14 -5.15
C SER A 848 -13.45 28.77 -4.15
N THR A 849 -14.74 28.39 -4.19
CA THR A 849 -15.75 28.85 -3.24
C THR A 849 -15.96 27.89 -2.06
N SER A 850 -15.18 26.82 -2.01
CA SER A 850 -15.20 25.85 -0.92
C SER A 850 -14.04 26.08 0.04
N SER A 851 -14.24 25.71 1.32
CA SER A 851 -13.21 25.81 2.36
C SER A 851 -11.99 24.93 2.14
N TYR A 852 -12.08 23.96 1.22
CA TYR A 852 -11.02 23.02 0.84
C TYR A 852 -10.35 23.38 -0.49
N GLY A 853 -10.91 24.30 -1.28
CA GLY A 853 -10.47 24.57 -2.66
C GLY A 853 -10.97 23.55 -3.68
N TYR A 854 -11.76 22.56 -3.22
CA TYR A 854 -12.40 21.53 -4.02
C TYR A 854 -13.70 21.06 -3.33
N SER A 855 -14.66 20.58 -4.11
CA SER A 855 -15.95 20.09 -3.60
C SER A 855 -16.37 18.78 -4.25
N ALA A 856 -17.28 18.05 -3.60
CA ALA A 856 -17.81 16.82 -4.15
C ALA A 856 -18.60 17.10 -5.45
N ASN A 857 -18.34 16.30 -6.48
CA ASN A 857 -19.14 16.31 -7.69
C ASN A 857 -20.46 15.57 -7.44
N SER A 858 -21.55 16.03 -8.05
CA SER A 858 -22.88 15.42 -7.93
C SER A 858 -22.96 14.03 -8.57
N SER A 859 -22.03 13.71 -9.47
CA SER A 859 -21.92 12.42 -10.14
C SER A 859 -20.49 11.91 -10.12
N VAL A 860 -20.33 10.59 -10.06
CA VAL A 860 -19.03 9.93 -10.21
C VAL A 860 -18.67 9.88 -11.69
N GLU A 861 -17.56 10.51 -12.04
CA GLU A 861 -17.01 10.49 -13.40
C GLU A 861 -16.20 9.21 -13.64
N ALA A 862 -16.20 8.75 -14.89
CA ALA A 862 -15.40 7.60 -15.28
C ALA A 862 -13.91 7.92 -15.07
N TRP A 863 -13.25 7.05 -14.32
CA TRP A 863 -11.83 7.11 -13.97
C TRP A 863 -10.89 7.42 -15.12
N ASN A 864 -11.09 6.73 -16.23
CA ASN A 864 -10.23 6.79 -17.41
C ASN A 864 -10.62 7.90 -18.39
N LYS A 865 -11.52 8.82 -18.02
CA LYS A 865 -11.95 9.92 -18.88
C LYS A 865 -11.39 11.25 -18.36
N TRP A 866 -10.54 11.85 -19.17
CA TRP A 866 -9.94 13.17 -18.94
C TRP A 866 -10.69 14.22 -19.77
N ASN A 867 -11.92 14.53 -19.39
CA ASN A 867 -12.74 15.53 -20.06
C ASN A 867 -13.04 16.75 -19.18
N SER A 868 -12.48 16.78 -17.97
CA SER A 868 -12.63 17.82 -16.97
C SER A 868 -11.36 17.92 -16.12
N ASP A 869 -11.24 18.99 -15.33
CA ASP A 869 -10.23 19.11 -14.27
C ASP A 869 -10.64 18.33 -13.00
N ASN A 870 -11.70 17.53 -13.06
CA ASN A 870 -12.15 16.77 -11.91
C ASN A 870 -11.23 15.58 -11.65
N THR A 871 -11.21 15.12 -10.40
CA THR A 871 -10.43 13.96 -10.00
C THR A 871 -11.35 12.93 -9.36
N THR A 872 -11.40 11.72 -9.92
CA THR A 872 -12.12 10.59 -9.34
C THR A 872 -11.20 9.81 -8.40
N TYR A 873 -11.70 9.41 -7.23
CA TYR A 873 -11.01 8.68 -6.16
C TYR A 873 -11.78 7.41 -5.77
N ARG A 874 -11.07 6.36 -5.33
CA ARG A 874 -11.54 4.99 -5.12
C ARG A 874 -11.28 4.69 -3.68
N MET A 875 -12.29 4.90 -2.87
CA MET A 875 -12.23 4.39 -1.52
C MET A 875 -12.42 2.88 -1.54
N ILE A 876 -11.64 2.20 -0.71
CA ILE A 876 -11.81 0.80 -0.41
C ILE A 876 -11.84 0.60 1.11
N SER A 877 -12.70 -0.29 1.57
CA SER A 877 -12.70 -0.73 2.96
C SER A 877 -11.47 -1.59 3.24
N PRO A 878 -10.86 -1.54 4.44
CA PRO A 878 -10.13 -2.71 4.93
C PRO A 878 -11.00 -3.96 4.82
N PRO A 879 -10.43 -5.17 4.71
CA PRO A 879 -11.25 -6.35 4.60
C PRO A 879 -11.82 -6.66 5.99
N ALA A 880 -13.10 -6.96 6.05
CA ALA A 880 -13.59 -7.67 7.23
C ALA A 880 -13.15 -9.13 7.11
N THR A 881 -12.51 -9.64 8.14
CA THR A 881 -12.09 -11.04 8.23
C THR A 881 -12.85 -11.73 9.35
N LYS A 882 -13.12 -13.03 9.19
CA LYS A 882 -13.71 -13.87 10.22
C LYS A 882 -13.11 -15.27 10.15
N LEU A 883 -12.66 -15.75 11.29
CA LEU A 883 -12.15 -17.10 11.44
C LEU A 883 -13.31 -18.09 11.64
N PHE A 884 -13.19 -19.28 11.07
CA PHE A 884 -14.12 -20.39 11.23
C PHE A 884 -13.37 -21.74 11.24
N LEU A 885 -14.03 -22.80 11.71
CA LEU A 885 -13.43 -24.13 11.87
C LEU A 885 -13.80 -25.04 10.70
N PHE A 886 -12.82 -25.82 10.25
CA PHE A 886 -12.99 -26.89 9.26
C PHE A 886 -12.62 -28.24 9.88
N GLY A 887 -13.34 -29.28 9.48
CA GLY A 887 -13.12 -30.65 9.94
C GLY A 887 -13.45 -30.82 11.42
N ASN A 888 -12.60 -31.54 12.16
CA ASN A 888 -12.83 -31.82 13.59
C ASN A 888 -12.13 -30.83 14.53
N ALA A 889 -11.60 -29.71 14.04
CA ALA A 889 -10.98 -28.69 14.89
C ALA A 889 -11.99 -28.13 15.89
N ASP A 890 -11.59 -27.92 17.14
CA ASP A 890 -12.47 -27.44 18.22
C ASP A 890 -12.09 -26.05 18.75
N MET A 891 -10.95 -25.50 18.30
CA MET A 891 -10.45 -24.20 18.71
C MET A 891 -10.00 -23.34 17.53
N ILE A 892 -10.29 -22.05 17.62
CA ILE A 892 -9.82 -21.03 16.68
C ILE A 892 -8.40 -20.64 17.05
N GLU A 893 -7.46 -20.82 16.12
CA GLU A 893 -6.04 -20.49 16.25
C GLU A 893 -5.66 -19.39 15.23
N PRO A 894 -5.66 -18.11 15.65
CA PRO A 894 -5.33 -16.99 14.77
C PRO A 894 -3.86 -16.98 14.34
N ARG A 895 -3.59 -16.44 13.15
CA ARG A 895 -2.22 -16.20 12.67
C ARG A 895 -1.70 -14.85 13.17
N ALA A 896 -0.74 -14.85 14.11
CA ALA A 896 -0.26 -13.64 14.78
C ALA A 896 1.23 -13.29 14.51
N ILE A 897 1.68 -13.38 13.24
CA ILE A 897 3.08 -13.06 12.86
C ILE A 897 3.36 -11.56 12.89
N ILE A 898 2.35 -10.73 12.63
CA ILE A 898 2.39 -9.27 12.75
C ILE A 898 1.29 -8.88 13.72
N SER A 899 1.61 -8.00 14.67
CA SER A 899 0.72 -7.64 15.78
C SER A 899 -0.54 -6.87 15.35
N SER A 900 -0.41 -5.93 14.41
CA SER A 900 -1.52 -5.12 13.89
C SER A 900 -1.14 -4.50 12.54
N GLY A 901 -2.13 -4.11 11.72
CA GLY A 901 -1.91 -3.25 10.56
C GLY A 901 -1.40 -1.84 10.93
N ASP A 902 -1.61 -1.41 12.19
CA ASP A 902 -1.14 -0.11 12.68
C ASP A 902 0.39 0.03 12.60
N THR A 903 1.13 -1.08 12.65
CA THR A 903 2.59 -1.07 12.48
C THR A 903 2.99 -0.66 11.06
N CYS A 904 2.17 -1.01 10.05
CA CYS A 904 2.36 -0.53 8.69
C CYS A 904 1.96 0.95 8.55
N ASP A 905 0.86 1.35 9.18
CA ASP A 905 0.29 2.70 9.06
C ASP A 905 1.10 3.78 9.83
N SER A 906 2.03 3.38 10.71
CA SER A 906 2.99 4.32 11.30
C SER A 906 3.80 5.04 10.22
N CYS A 907 4.20 4.32 9.17
CA CYS A 907 4.91 4.86 8.01
C CYS A 907 3.94 5.21 6.88
N HIS A 908 3.04 4.30 6.51
CA HIS A 908 2.18 4.48 5.34
C HIS A 908 1.00 5.44 5.57
N GLY A 909 0.61 5.72 6.81
CA GLY A 909 -0.61 6.47 7.13
C GLY A 909 -1.88 5.65 6.87
N GLN A 910 -2.07 5.19 5.64
CA GLN A 910 -3.03 4.17 5.25
C GLN A 910 -2.42 3.29 4.18
N LEU A 911 -1.99 2.07 4.53
CA LEU A 911 -1.39 1.14 3.57
C LEU A 911 -2.38 0.82 2.44
N MET A 912 -2.05 1.22 1.22
CA MET A 912 -2.83 0.98 0.01
C MET A 912 -1.96 0.46 -1.13
N ALA A 913 -2.50 -0.47 -1.91
CA ALA A 913 -1.79 -1.10 -3.03
C ALA A 913 -2.73 -1.41 -4.20
N HIS A 914 -2.18 -1.88 -5.31
CA HIS A 914 -2.90 -2.22 -6.55
C HIS A 914 -3.73 -1.05 -7.12
N GLY A 915 -3.11 0.13 -7.22
CA GLY A 915 -3.79 1.36 -7.62
C GLY A 915 -4.94 1.73 -6.68
N PHE A 916 -4.67 1.63 -5.37
CA PHE A 916 -5.63 1.91 -4.30
C PHE A 916 -6.86 0.99 -4.35
N GLY A 917 -6.71 -0.15 -5.02
CA GLY A 917 -7.68 -1.23 -5.08
C GLY A 917 -7.59 -2.19 -3.90
N ARG A 918 -6.64 -2.04 -2.99
CA ARG A 918 -6.45 -2.83 -1.76
C ARG A 918 -6.02 -1.89 -0.63
N ARG A 919 -6.51 -2.12 0.60
CA ARG A 919 -6.16 -1.31 1.78
C ARG A 919 -5.99 -2.16 3.03
N GLY A 920 -4.99 -1.83 3.85
CA GLY A 920 -4.70 -2.45 5.13
C GLY A 920 -3.99 -3.80 5.03
N LEU A 921 -3.20 -4.12 6.06
CA LEU A 921 -2.40 -5.34 6.16
C LEU A 921 -3.24 -6.61 5.96
N ASP A 922 -4.43 -6.68 6.57
CA ASP A 922 -5.29 -7.86 6.48
C ASP A 922 -5.68 -8.18 5.03
N THR A 923 -5.81 -7.16 4.17
CA THR A 923 -6.12 -7.38 2.75
C THR A 923 -4.94 -8.04 2.07
N CYS A 924 -3.74 -7.56 2.36
CA CYS A 924 -2.52 -8.14 1.85
C CYS A 924 -2.39 -9.59 2.30
N LEU A 925 -2.63 -9.91 3.58
CA LEU A 925 -2.50 -11.27 4.10
C LEU A 925 -3.52 -12.24 3.52
N VAL A 926 -4.75 -11.81 3.22
CA VAL A 926 -5.75 -12.68 2.61
C VAL A 926 -5.31 -13.22 1.24
N CYS A 927 -4.60 -12.42 0.44
CA CYS A 927 -4.06 -12.84 -0.85
C CYS A 927 -2.63 -13.38 -0.74
N HIS A 928 -1.73 -12.58 -0.18
CA HIS A 928 -0.30 -12.82 -0.18
C HIS A 928 0.16 -13.74 0.96
N ALA A 929 -0.67 -14.18 1.91
CA ALA A 929 -0.23 -15.24 2.83
C ALA A 929 -0.21 -16.63 2.19
N ILE A 930 -0.76 -16.79 0.98
CA ILE A 930 -0.85 -18.07 0.29
C ILE A 930 0.52 -18.47 -0.26
N SER A 931 1.03 -19.62 0.17
CA SER A 931 2.26 -20.19 -0.37
C SER A 931 2.04 -20.72 -1.80
N GLY A 932 3.07 -20.64 -2.65
CA GLY A 932 2.99 -20.94 -4.08
C GLY A 932 2.50 -19.78 -4.96
N MET A 933 2.08 -18.66 -4.37
CA MET A 933 1.69 -17.49 -5.16
C MET A 933 2.91 -16.85 -5.84
N GLU A 934 2.83 -16.68 -7.15
CA GLU A 934 3.86 -16.06 -7.98
C GLU A 934 3.35 -14.79 -8.66
N ASP A 935 4.27 -13.98 -9.15
CA ASP A 935 3.95 -12.81 -9.95
C ASP A 935 3.63 -13.18 -11.41
N GLY A 936 2.90 -12.29 -12.12
CA GLY A 936 2.37 -12.60 -13.45
C GLY A 936 2.65 -11.55 -14.51
N PRO A 937 2.57 -11.84 -15.82
CA PRO A 937 1.97 -13.06 -16.30
C PRO A 937 2.98 -14.02 -16.94
N LYS A 938 2.91 -15.27 -16.49
CA LYS A 938 3.26 -16.43 -17.31
C LYS A 938 2.24 -16.66 -18.46
N TYR A 939 1.43 -15.68 -18.85
CA TYR A 939 0.32 -15.83 -19.82
C TYR A 939 0.10 -14.53 -20.61
N ASN A 940 0.27 -14.57 -21.92
CA ASN A 940 0.07 -13.39 -22.76
C ASN A 940 -1.33 -13.49 -23.40
N ILE A 941 -2.32 -12.70 -22.95
CA ILE A 941 -3.65 -12.69 -23.58
C ILE A 941 -3.51 -11.95 -24.91
N GLY A 942 -3.31 -12.71 -25.99
CA GLY A 942 -3.02 -12.26 -27.36
C GLY A 942 -4.07 -11.38 -28.04
N SER A 943 -5.19 -11.06 -27.38
CA SER A 943 -6.15 -10.05 -27.85
C SER A 943 -5.51 -8.67 -28.11
N ALA A 944 -4.31 -8.44 -27.56
CA ALA A 944 -3.43 -7.30 -27.82
C ALA A 944 -2.90 -7.21 -29.25
N LYS A 945 -2.50 -8.34 -29.86
CA LYS A 945 -1.71 -8.31 -31.10
C LYS A 945 -2.51 -7.96 -32.35
N ASN A 946 -3.81 -8.27 -32.39
CA ASN A 946 -4.59 -8.24 -33.63
C ASN A 946 -5.83 -7.35 -33.60
N GLN A 947 -6.03 -6.51 -32.57
CA GLN A 947 -7.19 -5.60 -32.51
C GLN A 947 -6.87 -4.12 -32.31
N VAL A 948 -5.59 -3.69 -32.36
CA VAL A 948 -5.25 -2.27 -32.51
C VAL A 948 -5.46 -1.86 -33.97
N THR A 949 -6.69 -1.98 -34.43
CA THR A 949 -7.17 -1.21 -35.58
C THR A 949 -7.82 0.05 -35.00
N THR A 950 -7.61 1.18 -35.67
CA THR A 950 -7.82 2.57 -35.22
C THR A 950 -9.26 2.98 -34.87
N GLN A 951 -10.16 2.04 -34.59
CA GLN A 951 -11.60 2.29 -34.43
C GLN A 951 -12.16 2.02 -33.03
N ASP A 952 -11.35 1.60 -32.05
CA ASP A 952 -11.78 1.46 -30.66
C ASP A 952 -10.81 2.16 -29.68
N PRO A 953 -11.16 3.34 -29.17
CA PRO A 953 -10.31 4.10 -28.25
C PRO A 953 -10.20 3.48 -26.83
N GLU A 954 -10.87 2.36 -26.52
CA GLU A 954 -10.77 1.67 -25.22
C GLU A 954 -9.96 0.35 -25.26
N LYS A 955 -9.43 -0.04 -26.43
CA LYS A 955 -8.68 -1.31 -26.60
C LYS A 955 -7.17 -1.24 -26.33
N TRP A 956 -6.62 -0.06 -26.02
CA TRP A 956 -5.21 0.12 -25.64
C TRP A 956 -4.80 -0.67 -24.38
N LYS A 957 -5.76 -0.98 -23.49
CA LYS A 957 -5.55 -1.80 -22.28
C LYS A 957 -5.00 -3.20 -22.58
N TYR A 958 -5.19 -3.70 -23.79
CA TYR A 958 -4.65 -4.99 -24.22
C TYR A 958 -3.26 -4.84 -24.85
N ALA A 959 -2.98 -3.78 -25.60
CA ALA A 959 -1.67 -3.53 -26.23
C ALA A 959 -0.51 -3.38 -25.22
N LEU A 960 -0.79 -2.91 -24.00
CA LEU A 960 0.20 -2.79 -22.91
C LEU A 960 0.71 -4.14 -22.38
N LEU A 961 -0.01 -5.25 -22.63
CA LEU A 961 0.41 -6.59 -22.19
C LEU A 961 1.66 -7.10 -22.93
N ASP A 962 1.96 -6.56 -24.11
CA ASP A 962 3.13 -6.96 -24.90
C ASP A 962 4.46 -6.42 -24.34
N ASN A 963 4.43 -5.39 -23.48
CA ASN A 963 5.63 -4.75 -22.89
C ASN A 963 5.95 -5.21 -21.47
N ILE A 964 5.20 -6.16 -20.92
CA ILE A 964 5.36 -6.62 -19.54
C ILE A 964 6.01 -8.00 -19.57
N GLY A 965 7.29 -8.04 -19.22
CA GLY A 965 8.08 -9.25 -19.19
C GLY A 965 7.53 -10.28 -18.19
N VAL A 966 7.87 -11.55 -18.42
CA VAL A 966 7.68 -12.61 -17.42
C VAL A 966 8.57 -12.31 -16.22
N THR A 967 8.09 -12.62 -15.01
CA THR A 967 8.82 -12.49 -13.73
C THR A 967 8.94 -13.87 -13.05
N PRO A 968 9.73 -14.79 -13.63
CA PRO A 968 9.71 -16.21 -13.26
C PRO A 968 10.35 -16.43 -11.89
N GLY A 969 9.72 -17.26 -11.05
CA GLY A 969 10.21 -17.55 -9.70
C GLY A 969 10.10 -16.37 -8.72
N VAL A 970 9.43 -15.27 -9.11
CA VAL A 970 9.18 -14.13 -8.24
C VAL A 970 8.00 -14.46 -7.31
N ALA A 971 8.34 -14.93 -6.11
CA ALA A 971 7.38 -15.30 -5.08
C ALA A 971 6.60 -14.07 -4.57
N MET A 972 5.27 -14.09 -4.69
CA MET A 972 4.37 -13.04 -4.22
C MET A 972 3.77 -13.35 -2.85
N GLU A 973 4.28 -14.35 -2.16
CA GLU A 973 3.94 -14.54 -0.76
C GLU A 973 4.54 -13.42 0.12
N PHE A 974 3.78 -13.02 1.13
CA PHE A 974 4.00 -11.80 1.92
C PHE A 974 5.37 -11.82 2.61
N ARG A 975 5.81 -12.99 3.10
CA ARG A 975 7.12 -13.17 3.77
C ARG A 975 8.33 -12.92 2.89
N THR A 976 8.15 -12.97 1.57
CA THR A 976 9.23 -12.73 0.58
C THR A 976 9.06 -11.35 -0.03
N MET A 977 7.84 -11.04 -0.48
CA MET A 977 7.52 -9.77 -1.14
C MET A 977 7.78 -8.57 -0.22
N VAL A 978 7.28 -8.58 1.03
CA VAL A 978 7.38 -7.42 1.91
C VAL A 978 8.82 -7.10 2.27
N HIS A 979 9.65 -8.12 2.48
CA HIS A 979 11.05 -7.95 2.81
C HIS A 979 11.86 -7.46 1.61
N LYS A 980 11.64 -8.01 0.41
CA LYS A 980 12.31 -7.54 -0.81
C LYS A 980 11.98 -6.09 -1.13
N ILE A 981 10.70 -5.71 -1.07
CA ILE A 981 10.26 -4.32 -1.33
C ILE A 981 10.93 -3.35 -0.36
N HIS A 982 10.96 -3.65 0.94
CA HIS A 982 11.54 -2.75 1.94
C HIS A 982 13.07 -2.80 2.00
N ARG A 983 13.69 -3.92 1.58
CA ARG A 983 15.14 -3.97 1.37
C ARG A 983 15.53 -3.14 0.15
N GLY A 984 14.71 -3.16 -0.90
CA GLY A 984 14.74 -2.24 -2.04
C GLY A 984 16.15 -1.92 -2.54
N MET A 985 16.55 -0.65 -2.42
CA MET A 985 17.87 -0.15 -2.82
C MET A 985 19.06 -0.87 -2.16
N ASP A 986 18.86 -1.45 -0.97
CA ASP A 986 19.91 -2.15 -0.21
C ASP A 986 20.05 -3.64 -0.59
N LEU A 987 19.27 -4.14 -1.56
CA LEU A 987 19.45 -5.49 -2.11
C LEU A 987 20.73 -5.56 -2.95
N ALA A 988 21.47 -6.66 -2.85
CA ALA A 988 22.66 -6.87 -3.67
C ALA A 988 22.35 -6.96 -5.17
N ASN A 989 21.12 -7.39 -5.53
CA ASN A 989 20.65 -7.43 -6.91
C ASN A 989 19.35 -6.62 -7.08
N ALA A 990 19.26 -5.43 -6.45
CA ALA A 990 18.08 -4.56 -6.50
C ALA A 990 17.50 -4.40 -7.93
N MET A 991 18.34 -4.10 -8.91
CA MET A 991 17.97 -3.92 -10.34
C MET A 991 17.32 -5.14 -11.01
N THR A 992 17.42 -6.32 -10.40
CA THR A 992 16.87 -7.58 -10.94
C THR A 992 15.53 -7.94 -10.32
N TYR A 993 15.14 -7.30 -9.22
CA TYR A 993 13.86 -7.55 -8.57
C TYR A 993 12.80 -6.61 -9.12
N SER A 994 12.09 -7.08 -10.14
CA SER A 994 10.88 -6.46 -10.65
C SER A 994 9.66 -7.34 -10.38
N THR A 995 8.53 -6.68 -10.24
CA THR A 995 7.21 -7.31 -10.18
C THR A 995 6.30 -6.66 -11.18
N ASN A 996 5.22 -7.31 -11.55
CA ASN A 996 4.22 -6.75 -12.44
C ASN A 996 3.07 -6.25 -11.57
N GLY A 997 3.15 -4.95 -11.26
CA GLY A 997 2.08 -4.24 -10.58
C GLY A 997 0.81 -4.23 -11.42
N ILE A 998 -0.34 -4.09 -10.76
CA ILE A 998 -1.62 -3.84 -11.43
C ILE A 998 -2.20 -2.54 -10.89
N PHE A 999 -2.27 -1.53 -11.75
CA PHE A 999 -2.95 -0.27 -11.45
C PHE A 999 -4.33 -0.30 -12.11
N LEU A 1000 -5.39 -0.41 -11.30
CA LEU A 1000 -6.79 -0.39 -11.77
C LEU A 1000 -7.11 -1.43 -12.88
N GLY A 1001 -6.43 -2.57 -12.87
CA GLY A 1001 -6.59 -3.63 -13.87
C GLY A 1001 -5.66 -3.51 -15.08
N ILE A 1002 -4.82 -2.46 -15.13
CA ILE A 1002 -3.77 -2.28 -16.12
C ILE A 1002 -2.45 -2.73 -15.48
N PRO A 1003 -1.79 -3.76 -16.02
CA PRO A 1003 -0.51 -4.19 -15.50
C PRO A 1003 0.62 -3.22 -15.91
N TYR A 1004 1.67 -3.12 -15.09
CA TYR A 1004 2.89 -2.33 -15.35
C TYR A 1004 4.09 -2.97 -14.64
N PRO A 1005 5.33 -2.90 -15.18
CA PRO A 1005 6.50 -3.30 -14.44
C PRO A 1005 6.73 -2.33 -13.27
N ALA A 1006 6.90 -2.87 -12.08
CA ALA A 1006 7.21 -2.18 -10.84
C ALA A 1006 8.58 -2.64 -10.36
N SER A 1007 9.49 -1.68 -10.22
CA SER A 1007 10.84 -1.87 -9.75
C SER A 1007 10.99 -1.18 -8.38
N TYR A 1008 11.96 -1.62 -7.58
CA TYR A 1008 12.09 -1.20 -6.17
C TYR A 1008 13.53 -0.82 -5.79
N GLU A 1009 14.40 -0.66 -6.79
CA GLU A 1009 15.80 -0.25 -6.65
C GLU A 1009 15.98 1.13 -6.03
N ASP A 1010 14.97 2.01 -6.15
CA ASP A 1010 15.00 3.35 -5.56
C ASP A 1010 14.19 3.41 -4.25
N VAL A 1011 13.62 2.28 -3.82
CA VAL A 1011 12.80 2.22 -2.59
C VAL A 1011 13.70 2.00 -1.38
N GLY A 1012 13.66 2.95 -0.45
CA GLY A 1012 14.32 2.87 0.84
C GLY A 1012 13.37 2.55 1.99
N PHE A 1013 13.91 1.97 3.06
CA PHE A 1013 13.20 1.88 4.33
C PHE A 1013 13.48 3.11 5.20
N PRO A 1014 12.46 3.80 5.74
CA PRO A 1014 12.64 5.07 6.43
C PRO A 1014 13.27 4.96 7.83
N ALA A 1015 13.38 3.75 8.40
CA ALA A 1015 13.98 3.55 9.72
C ALA A 1015 15.48 3.79 9.73
N ARG A 1016 15.94 4.62 10.66
CA ARG A 1016 17.35 4.95 10.84
C ARG A 1016 17.75 4.94 12.33
N PRO A 1017 19.02 4.76 12.68
CA PRO A 1017 19.97 3.97 11.91
C PRO A 1017 19.46 2.52 11.72
N GLY A 1018 19.97 1.79 10.73
CA GLY A 1018 19.77 0.34 10.63
C GLY A 1018 18.67 -0.16 9.68
N GLY A 1019 17.81 0.70 9.15
CA GLY A 1019 16.87 0.30 8.08
C GLY A 1019 15.98 -0.86 8.49
N VAL A 1020 15.85 -1.85 7.59
CA VAL A 1020 15.02 -3.05 7.77
C VAL A 1020 15.44 -3.97 8.91
N LYS A 1021 16.57 -3.70 9.58
CA LYS A 1021 17.03 -4.46 10.75
C LYS A 1021 16.09 -4.32 11.97
N HIS A 1022 15.29 -3.25 12.02
CA HIS A 1022 14.27 -3.05 13.06
C HIS A 1022 13.05 -3.93 12.83
N CYS A 1023 13.18 -5.25 13.05
CA CYS A 1023 12.11 -6.22 12.82
C CYS A 1023 10.82 -5.89 13.59
N ASP A 1024 10.94 -5.27 14.76
CA ASP A 1024 9.82 -4.82 15.59
C ASP A 1024 8.97 -3.74 14.94
N LYS A 1025 9.51 -2.95 14.00
CA LYS A 1025 8.74 -1.94 13.25
C LYS A 1025 7.64 -2.57 12.39
N CYS A 1026 7.84 -3.80 11.92
CA CYS A 1026 6.84 -4.53 11.16
C CYS A 1026 6.09 -5.54 12.03
N HIS A 1027 6.80 -6.33 12.83
CA HIS A 1027 6.23 -7.44 13.60
C HIS A 1027 5.54 -6.99 14.90
N GLY A 1028 5.90 -5.82 15.43
CA GLY A 1028 5.49 -5.29 16.73
C GLY A 1028 6.51 -5.60 17.82
N SER A 1029 6.69 -4.66 18.76
CA SER A 1029 7.71 -4.72 19.82
C SER A 1029 7.56 -5.89 20.80
N SER A 1030 6.35 -6.42 20.98
CA SER A 1030 6.08 -7.58 21.83
C SER A 1030 6.05 -8.91 21.08
N ASN A 1031 6.30 -8.91 19.76
CA ASN A 1031 6.21 -10.10 18.93
C ASN A 1031 7.59 -10.70 18.67
N ASN A 1032 7.75 -12.00 18.88
CA ASN A 1032 8.99 -12.75 18.67
C ASN A 1032 8.95 -13.68 17.46
N ALA A 1033 7.85 -13.70 16.70
CA ALA A 1033 7.67 -14.60 15.55
C ALA A 1033 8.67 -14.40 14.41
N TRP A 1034 9.42 -13.29 14.40
CA TRP A 1034 10.46 -13.00 13.42
C TRP A 1034 11.81 -13.63 13.75
N LYS A 1035 12.01 -14.12 14.98
CA LYS A 1035 13.30 -14.70 15.41
C LYS A 1035 13.61 -16.01 14.71
N GLU A 1036 12.58 -16.78 14.38
CA GLU A 1036 12.69 -18.00 13.57
C GLU A 1036 11.51 -18.08 12.58
N PRO A 1037 11.75 -18.46 11.31
CA PRO A 1037 10.66 -18.68 10.35
C PRO A 1037 9.67 -19.74 10.87
N GLU A 1038 8.41 -19.80 10.43
CA GLU A 1038 7.48 -20.85 10.90
C GLU A 1038 7.62 -22.15 10.05
N ASP A 1039 7.36 -23.32 10.65
CA ASP A 1039 7.22 -24.56 9.87
C ASP A 1039 5.85 -24.58 9.16
N ARG A 1040 5.87 -24.93 7.87
CA ARG A 1040 4.70 -24.99 6.98
C ARG A 1040 4.60 -26.32 6.24
N SER A 1041 5.18 -27.37 6.80
CA SER A 1041 5.12 -28.71 6.25
C SER A 1041 3.69 -29.28 6.33
N HIS A 1042 3.23 -29.94 5.27
CA HIS A 1042 1.93 -30.63 5.32
C HIS A 1042 2.02 -31.81 6.30
N PRO A 1043 1.15 -31.92 7.31
CA PRO A 1043 1.34 -32.86 8.42
C PRO A 1043 1.36 -34.34 7.99
N THR A 1044 0.68 -34.68 6.89
CA THR A 1044 0.51 -36.07 6.44
C THR A 1044 0.99 -36.35 5.01
N GLN A 1045 1.34 -35.31 4.24
CA GLN A 1045 1.61 -35.44 2.79
C GLN A 1045 2.85 -34.64 2.35
N GLN A 1046 3.70 -34.21 3.29
CA GLN A 1046 4.99 -33.60 2.95
C GLN A 1046 5.91 -34.65 2.34
N THR A 1047 6.31 -34.46 1.08
CA THR A 1047 7.15 -35.43 0.34
C THR A 1047 8.63 -35.06 0.31
N VAL A 1048 8.96 -33.79 0.55
CA VAL A 1048 10.34 -33.26 0.59
C VAL A 1048 10.51 -32.29 1.76
N PRO A 1049 11.71 -32.12 2.33
CA PRO A 1049 11.91 -31.18 3.43
C PRO A 1049 11.61 -29.73 3.05
N LEU A 1050 11.00 -28.99 3.98
CA LEU A 1050 10.70 -27.57 3.81
C LEU A 1050 11.98 -26.72 3.89
N ARG A 1051 12.10 -25.71 3.00
CA ARG A 1051 13.22 -24.76 2.90
C ARG A 1051 12.88 -23.40 3.48
N ARG A 1052 12.45 -23.38 4.76
CA ARG A 1052 11.88 -22.18 5.40
C ARG A 1052 12.88 -21.05 5.58
N TRP A 1053 14.16 -21.34 5.81
CA TRP A 1053 15.19 -20.31 6.00
C TRP A 1053 15.56 -19.67 4.67
N ARG A 1054 15.81 -20.46 3.63
CA ARG A 1054 16.11 -19.97 2.27
C ARG A 1054 15.05 -19.00 1.78
N THR A 1055 13.77 -19.35 1.91
CA THR A 1055 12.68 -18.53 1.39
C THR A 1055 12.59 -17.16 2.07
N VAL A 1056 12.71 -17.11 3.40
CA VAL A 1056 12.60 -15.84 4.14
C VAL A 1056 13.89 -15.04 4.08
N CYS A 1057 15.06 -15.64 4.26
CA CYS A 1057 16.29 -14.89 4.39
C CYS A 1057 16.87 -14.42 3.04
N LEU A 1058 16.68 -15.16 1.94
CA LEU A 1058 17.06 -14.67 0.60
C LEU A 1058 16.19 -13.50 0.10
N SER A 1059 15.12 -13.17 0.83
CA SER A 1059 14.34 -11.97 0.55
C SER A 1059 15.10 -10.68 0.90
N CYS A 1060 16.03 -10.73 1.86
CA CYS A 1060 16.89 -9.60 2.24
C CYS A 1060 18.37 -9.81 1.86
N HIS A 1061 18.85 -11.05 1.88
CA HIS A 1061 20.23 -11.42 1.60
C HIS A 1061 20.33 -12.16 0.27
N ASP A 1062 20.31 -11.42 -0.84
CA ASP A 1062 20.13 -11.98 -2.18
C ASP A 1062 21.44 -12.13 -2.97
N SER A 1063 22.60 -11.83 -2.39
CA SER A 1063 23.90 -11.93 -3.06
C SER A 1063 24.26 -13.37 -3.49
N ASN A 1064 25.11 -13.49 -4.51
CA ASN A 1064 25.59 -14.79 -5.01
C ASN A 1064 26.31 -15.61 -3.92
N ASP A 1065 27.11 -14.95 -3.07
CA ASP A 1065 27.80 -15.61 -1.96
C ASP A 1065 26.82 -16.12 -0.91
N THR A 1066 25.76 -15.36 -0.62
CA THR A 1066 24.71 -15.82 0.28
C THR A 1066 24.02 -17.05 -0.29
N ARG A 1067 23.70 -17.05 -1.58
CA ARG A 1067 23.09 -18.22 -2.25
C ARG A 1067 23.99 -19.45 -2.15
N ALA A 1068 25.29 -19.30 -2.40
CA ALA A 1068 26.25 -20.39 -2.24
C ALA A 1068 26.33 -20.89 -0.79
N HIS A 1069 26.27 -19.99 0.19
CA HIS A 1069 26.20 -20.36 1.61
C HIS A 1069 24.95 -21.20 1.93
N TYR A 1070 23.78 -20.84 1.40
CA TYR A 1070 22.56 -21.65 1.54
C TYR A 1070 22.70 -23.03 0.92
N ASP A 1071 23.23 -23.09 -0.31
CA ASP A 1071 23.39 -24.36 -1.03
C ASP A 1071 24.38 -25.29 -0.30
N LEU A 1072 25.46 -24.77 0.29
CA LEU A 1072 26.39 -25.54 1.12
C LEU A 1072 25.78 -26.03 2.44
N ASN A 1073 24.81 -25.30 2.99
CA ASN A 1073 24.11 -25.63 4.24
C ASN A 1073 22.76 -26.33 4.00
N THR A 1074 22.52 -26.80 2.78
CA THR A 1074 21.38 -27.63 2.42
C THR A 1074 21.89 -29.01 2.07
N SER A 1075 21.46 -30.03 2.80
CA SER A 1075 21.82 -31.42 2.50
C SER A 1075 21.31 -31.83 1.10
N ALA A 1076 21.92 -32.86 0.50
CA ALA A 1076 21.44 -33.42 -0.76
C ALA A 1076 19.96 -33.90 -0.71
N SER A 1077 19.45 -34.20 0.49
CA SER A 1077 18.05 -34.56 0.73
C SER A 1077 17.11 -33.35 0.95
N GLY A 1078 17.63 -32.13 0.95
CA GLY A 1078 16.86 -30.88 1.04
C GLY A 1078 16.75 -30.26 2.44
N TYR A 1079 17.26 -30.91 3.50
CA TYR A 1079 17.26 -30.34 4.85
C TYR A 1079 18.24 -29.18 5.00
N GLU A 1080 17.79 -28.06 5.56
CA GLU A 1080 18.59 -26.89 5.92
C GLU A 1080 19.21 -27.05 7.32
N SER A 1081 20.51 -26.75 7.46
CA SER A 1081 21.21 -26.73 8.76
C SER A 1081 21.27 -25.33 9.40
N CYS A 1082 20.61 -24.33 8.81
CA CYS A 1082 20.71 -22.90 9.17
C CYS A 1082 20.46 -22.64 10.66
N ALA A 1083 19.47 -23.30 11.27
CA ALA A 1083 19.12 -23.15 12.68
C ALA A 1083 20.26 -23.55 13.66
N THR A 1084 21.25 -24.33 13.20
CA THR A 1084 22.42 -24.69 14.02
C THR A 1084 23.25 -23.47 14.40
N CYS A 1085 23.33 -22.48 13.51
CA CYS A 1085 24.10 -21.25 13.69
C CYS A 1085 23.23 -20.01 13.92
N HIS A 1086 22.05 -19.97 13.28
CA HIS A 1086 21.15 -18.81 13.27
C HIS A 1086 19.87 -18.97 14.10
N GLY A 1087 19.63 -20.14 14.71
CA GLY A 1087 18.50 -20.37 15.60
C GLY A 1087 18.60 -19.59 16.92
N GLU A 1088 17.51 -19.52 17.68
CA GLU A 1088 17.48 -18.78 18.94
C GLU A 1088 18.53 -19.33 19.94
N GLY A 1089 19.22 -18.41 20.65
CA GLY A 1089 20.28 -18.75 21.59
C GLY A 1089 21.62 -19.17 20.96
N LYS A 1090 21.76 -19.13 19.63
CA LYS A 1090 23.04 -19.36 18.94
C LYS A 1090 23.86 -18.07 18.81
N VAL A 1091 25.17 -18.22 18.55
CA VAL A 1091 26.15 -17.12 18.47
C VAL A 1091 25.83 -16.15 17.32
N TYR A 1092 25.18 -16.62 16.25
CA TYR A 1092 24.79 -15.78 15.11
C TYR A 1092 23.27 -15.76 14.90
N ASN A 1093 22.50 -15.80 15.99
CA ASN A 1093 21.04 -15.80 15.91
C ASN A 1093 20.47 -14.54 15.24
N VAL A 1094 19.27 -14.66 14.66
CA VAL A 1094 18.63 -13.57 13.88
C VAL A 1094 18.52 -12.27 14.69
N GLN A 1095 18.10 -12.33 15.95
CA GLN A 1095 17.95 -11.14 16.80
C GLN A 1095 19.26 -10.40 17.01
N LEU A 1096 20.36 -11.13 17.20
CA LEU A 1096 21.66 -10.54 17.44
C LEU A 1096 22.20 -9.85 16.18
N MET A 1097 22.15 -10.54 15.03
CA MET A 1097 22.71 -10.05 13.77
C MET A 1097 21.95 -8.85 13.18
N HIS A 1098 20.68 -8.68 13.56
CA HIS A 1098 19.82 -7.58 13.11
C HIS A 1098 19.62 -6.50 14.18
N LYS A 1099 20.41 -6.49 15.26
CA LYS A 1099 20.34 -5.39 16.23
C LYS A 1099 21.00 -4.12 15.65
N SER A 1100 20.25 -3.02 15.54
CA SER A 1100 20.85 -1.72 15.19
C SER A 1100 21.54 -1.11 16.41
N ARG A 1101 22.66 -0.43 16.21
CA ARG A 1101 23.45 0.22 17.27
C ARG A 1101 23.59 1.70 17.00
#